data_AF-A0A7V6FEW9-F1
#
_entry.id   AF-A0A7V6FEW9-F1
#
_cell.length_a   1.000
_cell.length_b   1.000
_cell.length_c   1.000
_cell.angle_alpha   90.00
_cell.angle_beta   90.00
_cell.angle_gamma   90.00
#
_symmetry.space_group_name_H-M   'P 1'
#
loop_
_entity.id
_entity.type
_entity.pdbx_description
1 polymer ?
#
loop_
_entity_poly.entity_id
_entity_poly.type
_entity_poly.pdbx_seq_one_letter_code
_entity_poly.pdbx_strand_id
1 'polypeptide(L)'
;MPLSARIRQAKDSYIESKPAISYERARLFTESHQQTEGQSIPIRRAKAFKHTCENLIVTIFEGELIVGATGEFRKCGILTPEFSWTWVDREMENFDKRVQDPYEMSDDQRAYVRQEIFPYWQGQSLEEAFLAQVDPAVARVAVDTGIIDNDSKWRQAVGEITPDYQHLFSLGFGGILKEVDQQLSQLQPTKRDDRKKREFYQSVQLTSQGIITLAHRYADKAQAMAQSEADETRQQELLTIASVCRRVPEHPPASFREALQFIWFVQLGGILSENPLALNPGRFDQYMYPYYQADIDAGVETDESILELIECYWLKLSEWVWTISANTAEFFAGYNQFQNLTVGGKKRDGSDATNPLSLLALKATAELQTHQPGLSVRLHQDAPKEFLDAVTELVSLGTGFPAIHNDQAGYQMLINAGYAPEDARDWNNCGCVVPHYTNTFEWTSAVNVNFTAALEYALNQGRSRLSGDMIGLQEKDPRDFSNYQEVEQAFFRQFDRLIEIAVEVSLLAQKLHTELVPRPFLSSLNKDCLASGQDLVDGGAKYNLGPVLTGIGLAVTANSLEAIKQLVFEDKVVDMATMIDALDKNWEGYEELREACKNVAKYGNDIDSVDGIARLIANHYYKTVHGYVDYYGHPFNTAFMG
;
A
#
# COMPACT_ATOMS: atom_id res chain seq x y z
N MET A 1 30.91 1.98 0.96
CA MET A 1 31.80 2.26 2.12
C MET A 1 31.19 1.59 3.33
N PRO A 2 31.90 1.35 4.44
CA PRO A 2 31.20 0.90 5.64
C PRO A 2 30.24 2.00 6.11
N LEU A 3 29.04 1.61 6.57
CA LEU A 3 28.08 2.51 7.22
C LEU A 3 28.78 3.42 8.24
N SER A 4 28.35 4.68 8.32
CA SER A 4 28.80 5.60 9.37
C SER A 4 28.50 5.02 10.76
N ALA A 5 29.25 5.45 11.77
CA ALA A 5 29.02 4.98 13.15
C ALA A 5 27.60 5.29 13.65
N ARG A 6 27.07 6.46 13.28
CA ARG A 6 25.69 6.88 13.57
C ARG A 6 24.67 5.96 12.92
N ILE A 7 24.81 5.70 11.62
CA ILE A 7 23.86 4.85 10.89
C ILE A 7 23.89 3.42 11.41
N ARG A 8 25.06 2.89 11.76
CA ARG A 8 25.17 1.59 12.40
C ARG A 8 24.43 1.54 13.73
N GLN A 9 24.64 2.51 14.62
CA GLN A 9 23.95 2.58 15.90
C GLN A 9 22.42 2.70 15.71
N ALA A 10 21.98 3.52 14.75
CA ALA A 10 20.56 3.70 14.45
C ALA A 10 19.91 2.42 13.87
N LYS A 11 20.65 1.67 13.04
CA LYS A 11 20.25 0.36 12.51
C LYS A 11 20.18 -0.70 13.61
N ASP A 12 21.19 -0.76 14.48
CA ASP A 12 21.22 -1.71 15.60
C ASP A 12 20.04 -1.46 16.56
N SER A 13 19.81 -0.18 16.94
CA SER A 13 18.65 0.23 17.72
C SER A 13 17.31 -0.13 17.07
N TYR A 14 17.21 0.03 15.75
CA TYR A 14 16.05 -0.42 14.98
C TYR A 14 15.88 -1.95 15.03
N ILE A 15 16.92 -2.73 14.78
CA ILE A 15 16.87 -4.20 14.76
C ILE A 15 16.45 -4.75 16.13
N GLU A 16 17.05 -4.22 17.20
CA GLU A 16 16.82 -4.64 18.59
C GLU A 16 15.44 -4.24 19.12
N SER A 17 14.84 -3.19 18.55
CA SER A 17 13.49 -2.77 18.91
C SER A 17 12.44 -3.78 18.45
N LYS A 18 11.45 -4.07 19.31
CA LYS A 18 10.31 -4.89 18.95
C LYS A 18 9.13 -4.03 18.46
N PRO A 19 8.36 -4.51 17.47
CA PRO A 19 7.09 -3.88 17.08
C PRO A 19 6.13 -3.73 18.26
N ALA A 20 5.69 -2.51 18.53
CA ALA A 20 4.81 -2.18 19.65
C ALA A 20 3.66 -1.27 19.20
N ILE A 21 2.51 -1.43 19.85
CA ILE A 21 1.30 -0.64 19.56
C ILE A 21 1.23 0.59 20.47
N SER A 22 1.07 1.76 19.86
CA SER A 22 0.66 3.00 20.54
C SER A 22 -0.82 3.25 20.34
N TYR A 23 -1.56 3.49 21.44
CA TYR A 23 -2.95 3.91 21.39
C TYR A 23 -3.12 5.43 21.28
N GLU A 24 -2.05 6.23 21.37
CA GLU A 24 -2.14 7.69 21.52
C GLU A 24 -2.87 8.36 20.35
N ARG A 25 -2.59 7.93 19.11
CA ARG A 25 -3.32 8.42 17.94
C ARG A 25 -4.81 8.09 18.05
N ALA A 26 -5.17 6.87 18.44
CA ALA A 26 -6.58 6.46 18.60
C ALA A 26 -7.29 7.26 19.69
N ARG A 27 -6.61 7.52 20.82
CA ARG A 27 -7.13 8.36 21.91
C ARG A 27 -7.44 9.77 21.40
N LEU A 28 -6.47 10.42 20.77
CA LEU A 28 -6.62 11.77 20.23
C LEU A 28 -7.71 11.85 19.15
N PHE A 29 -7.78 10.86 18.26
CA PHE A 29 -8.85 10.81 17.26
C PHE A 29 -10.23 10.67 17.90
N THR A 30 -10.35 9.84 18.93
CA THR A 30 -11.61 9.61 19.68
C THR A 30 -12.07 10.86 20.40
N GLU A 31 -11.17 11.53 21.14
CA GLU A 31 -11.46 12.79 21.84
C GLU A 31 -11.99 13.86 20.86
N SER A 32 -11.36 14.00 19.70
CA SER A 32 -11.79 14.97 18.70
C SER A 32 -13.13 14.61 18.07
N HIS A 33 -13.39 13.33 17.81
CA HIS A 33 -14.67 12.88 17.26
C HIS A 33 -15.83 13.11 18.23
N GLN A 34 -15.62 12.86 19.53
CA GLN A 34 -16.60 13.15 20.59
C GLN A 34 -16.97 14.64 20.64
N GLN A 35 -16.00 15.53 20.45
CA GLN A 35 -16.22 16.98 20.48
C GLN A 35 -16.85 17.55 19.20
N THR A 36 -16.93 16.75 18.13
CA THR A 36 -17.30 17.22 16.80
C THR A 36 -18.54 16.52 16.23
N GLU A 37 -19.30 15.82 17.07
CA GLU A 37 -20.57 15.20 16.69
C GLU A 37 -21.55 16.20 16.04
N GLY A 38 -22.26 15.73 15.02
CA GLY A 38 -23.19 16.55 14.23
C GLY A 38 -22.54 17.40 13.13
N GLN A 39 -21.20 17.49 13.06
CA GLN A 39 -20.51 18.10 11.92
C GLN A 39 -20.34 17.09 10.78
N SER A 40 -20.06 17.58 9.56
CA SER A 40 -19.81 16.69 8.41
C SER A 40 -18.51 15.89 8.57
N ILE A 41 -18.51 14.67 8.03
CA ILE A 41 -17.41 13.70 8.20
C ILE A 41 -16.05 14.25 7.74
N PRO A 42 -15.92 14.95 6.59
CA PRO A 42 -14.63 15.55 6.19
C PRO A 42 -14.06 16.51 7.25
N ILE A 43 -14.92 17.32 7.87
CA ILE A 43 -14.53 18.27 8.91
C ILE A 43 -14.14 17.56 10.20
N ARG A 44 -14.90 16.53 10.61
CA ARG A 44 -14.60 15.73 11.82
C ARG A 44 -13.23 15.06 11.69
N ARG A 45 -12.96 14.40 10.56
CA ARG A 45 -11.66 13.75 10.28
C ARG A 45 -10.52 14.77 10.24
N ALA A 46 -10.71 15.90 9.57
CA ALA A 46 -9.68 16.95 9.52
C ALA A 46 -9.37 17.58 10.88
N LYS A 47 -10.39 17.79 11.73
CA LYS A 47 -10.20 18.23 13.12
C LYS A 47 -9.48 17.18 13.96
N ALA A 48 -9.81 15.90 13.79
CA ALA A 48 -9.14 14.82 14.50
C ALA A 48 -7.66 14.69 14.11
N PHE A 49 -7.35 14.82 12.82
CA PHE A 49 -5.96 14.89 12.36
C PHE A 49 -5.21 16.10 12.94
N LYS A 50 -5.82 17.29 12.91
CA LYS A 50 -5.22 18.50 13.48
C LYS A 50 -4.99 18.36 15.00
N HIS A 51 -5.99 17.87 15.73
CA HIS A 51 -5.89 17.60 17.17
C HIS A 51 -4.79 16.58 17.48
N THR A 52 -4.63 15.56 16.63
CA THR A 52 -3.52 14.61 16.74
C THR A 52 -2.18 15.30 16.55
N CYS A 53 -2.01 16.10 15.49
CA CYS A 53 -0.77 16.84 15.25
C CYS A 53 -0.41 17.82 16.38
N GLU A 54 -1.42 18.42 17.03
CA GLU A 54 -1.26 19.35 18.14
C GLU A 54 -0.82 18.67 19.45
N ASN A 55 -1.20 17.40 19.66
CA ASN A 55 -1.10 16.77 20.98
C ASN A 55 -0.27 15.48 21.01
N LEU A 56 -0.04 14.82 19.87
CA LEU A 56 0.75 13.59 19.81
C LEU A 56 2.15 13.81 20.40
N ILE A 57 2.71 12.81 21.08
CA ILE A 57 4.08 12.88 21.58
C ILE A 57 5.08 13.19 20.45
N VAL A 58 6.08 14.02 20.75
CA VAL A 58 7.15 14.40 19.83
C VAL A 58 8.45 13.79 20.33
N THR A 59 8.88 12.73 19.65
CA THR A 59 10.06 11.93 20.01
C THR A 59 11.16 12.15 18.99
N ILE A 60 12.35 12.54 19.45
CA ILE A 60 13.58 12.57 18.64
C ILE A 60 14.51 11.54 19.26
N PHE A 61 14.78 10.46 18.52
CA PHE A 61 15.67 9.41 19.00
C PHE A 61 17.13 9.84 18.89
N GLU A 62 17.99 9.18 19.66
CA GLU A 62 19.42 9.46 19.68
C GLU A 62 20.02 9.33 18.27
N GLY A 63 20.88 10.29 17.90
CA GLY A 63 21.58 10.30 16.62
C GLY A 63 20.76 10.70 15.38
N GLU A 64 19.42 10.81 15.47
CA GLU A 64 18.59 11.14 14.29
C GLU A 64 18.95 12.48 13.64
N LEU A 65 18.99 12.50 12.30
CA LEU A 65 19.15 13.72 11.48
C LEU A 65 17.85 14.12 10.77
N ILE A 66 17.00 13.14 10.45
CA ILE A 66 15.63 13.27 9.97
C ILE A 66 14.71 12.81 11.10
N VAL A 67 13.76 13.65 11.50
CA VAL A 67 12.99 13.46 12.74
C VAL A 67 11.49 13.38 12.48
N GLY A 68 10.79 12.69 13.37
CA GLY A 68 9.35 12.43 13.25
C GLY A 68 9.07 10.98 13.59
N ALA A 69 8.31 10.72 14.64
CA ALA A 69 7.88 9.38 15.04
C ALA A 69 6.35 9.32 15.04
N THR A 70 5.80 8.15 14.73
CA THR A 70 4.35 7.88 14.77
C THR A 70 3.83 7.72 16.20
N GLY A 71 4.72 7.54 17.18
CA GLY A 71 4.43 7.49 18.60
C GLY A 71 5.70 7.43 19.46
N GLU A 72 5.59 6.80 20.62
CA GLU A 72 6.65 6.69 21.63
C GLU A 72 7.68 5.57 21.36
N PHE A 73 7.33 4.60 20.52
CA PHE A 73 8.18 3.45 20.21
C PHE A 73 8.98 3.67 18.92
N ARG A 74 10.16 3.04 18.83
CA ARG A 74 11.00 3.04 17.62
C ARG A 74 10.34 2.26 16.48
N LYS A 75 9.82 1.06 16.76
CA LYS A 75 8.97 0.29 15.84
C LYS A 75 7.52 0.42 16.27
N CYS A 76 6.83 1.47 15.80
CA CYS A 76 5.54 1.87 16.33
C CYS A 76 4.40 1.63 15.34
N GLY A 77 3.45 0.78 15.74
CA GLY A 77 2.15 0.63 15.10
C GLY A 77 1.09 1.48 15.80
N ILE A 78 0.17 2.06 15.03
CA ILE A 78 -0.93 2.87 15.57
C ILE A 78 -2.27 2.13 15.44
N LEU A 79 -3.22 2.49 16.28
CA LEU A 79 -4.62 2.03 16.17
C LEU A 79 -5.48 3.06 15.44
N THR A 80 -6.38 2.58 14.59
CA THR A 80 -7.28 3.39 13.75
C THR A 80 -8.74 2.90 13.89
N PRO A 81 -9.34 3.05 15.09
CA PRO A 81 -10.62 2.43 15.44
C PRO A 81 -11.81 2.91 14.61
N GLU A 82 -11.67 4.05 13.92
CA GLU A 82 -12.67 4.53 12.95
C GLU A 82 -12.78 3.65 11.70
N PHE A 83 -11.74 2.88 11.38
CA PHE A 83 -11.78 1.87 10.33
C PHE A 83 -12.21 0.53 10.92
N SER A 84 -11.51 0.08 11.96
CA SER A 84 -11.79 -1.20 12.57
C SER A 84 -11.20 -1.27 13.97
N TRP A 85 -11.98 -1.79 14.90
CA TRP A 85 -11.58 -2.02 16.28
C TRP A 85 -11.92 -3.43 16.77
N THR A 86 -12.83 -4.15 16.10
CA THR A 86 -13.36 -5.41 16.65
C THR A 86 -12.32 -6.53 16.58
N TRP A 87 -11.49 -6.61 15.54
CA TRP A 87 -10.40 -7.58 15.48
C TRP A 87 -9.32 -7.27 16.53
N VAL A 88 -9.04 -5.98 16.78
CA VAL A 88 -8.07 -5.57 17.80
C VAL A 88 -8.53 -6.07 19.16
N ASP A 89 -9.79 -5.86 19.50
CA ASP A 89 -10.37 -6.32 20.77
C ASP A 89 -10.30 -7.85 20.94
N ARG A 90 -10.56 -8.60 19.85
CA ARG A 90 -10.49 -10.07 19.83
C ARG A 90 -9.06 -10.60 19.98
N GLU A 91 -8.06 -9.89 19.47
CA GLU A 91 -6.72 -10.45 19.24
C GLU A 91 -5.64 -9.87 20.16
N MET A 92 -5.83 -8.70 20.78
CA MET A 92 -4.76 -7.98 21.50
C MET A 92 -4.19 -8.69 22.73
N GLU A 93 -4.89 -9.69 23.28
CA GLU A 93 -4.38 -10.57 24.36
C GLU A 93 -3.33 -11.58 23.87
N ASN A 94 -3.24 -11.78 22.55
CA ASN A 94 -2.37 -12.75 21.91
C ASN A 94 -1.48 -12.12 20.85
N PHE A 95 -1.41 -10.79 20.75
CA PHE A 95 -0.54 -10.11 19.78
C PHE A 95 0.92 -10.56 19.89
N ASP A 96 1.43 -10.72 21.11
CA ASP A 96 2.81 -11.16 21.38
C ASP A 96 3.07 -12.64 21.04
N LYS A 97 1.99 -13.42 20.85
CA LYS A 97 2.03 -14.86 20.58
C LYS A 97 1.70 -15.22 19.13
N ARG A 98 1.39 -14.23 18.28
CA ARG A 98 1.12 -14.49 16.87
C ARG A 98 2.34 -15.09 16.19
N VAL A 99 2.09 -16.01 15.26
CA VAL A 99 3.15 -16.58 14.41
C VAL A 99 3.65 -15.54 13.41
N GLN A 100 2.72 -14.81 12.80
CA GLN A 100 3.01 -13.75 11.84
C GLN A 100 2.72 -12.38 12.45
N ASP A 101 3.65 -11.45 12.27
CA ASP A 101 3.57 -10.05 12.67
C ASP A 101 3.07 -9.83 14.13
N PRO A 102 3.77 -10.37 15.15
CA PRO A 102 3.41 -10.12 16.55
C PRO A 102 3.59 -8.65 16.96
N TYR A 103 2.86 -8.21 17.98
CA TYR A 103 3.01 -6.85 18.53
C TYR A 103 3.08 -6.87 20.05
N GLU A 104 3.83 -5.94 20.63
CA GLU A 104 3.81 -5.69 22.06
C GLU A 104 2.74 -4.65 22.43
N MET A 105 1.95 -5.00 23.45
CA MET A 105 0.98 -4.12 24.10
C MET A 105 0.92 -4.52 25.58
N SER A 106 0.91 -3.54 26.48
CA SER A 106 0.80 -3.77 27.93
C SER A 106 -0.64 -3.99 28.38
N ASP A 107 -0.82 -4.59 29.57
CA ASP A 107 -2.15 -4.79 30.17
C ASP A 107 -2.89 -3.47 30.38
N ASP A 108 -2.18 -2.42 30.81
CA ASP A 108 -2.77 -1.08 31.01
C ASP A 108 -3.21 -0.46 29.68
N GLN A 109 -2.42 -0.60 28.61
CA GLN A 109 -2.81 -0.17 27.27
C GLN A 109 -4.06 -0.92 26.80
N ARG A 110 -4.12 -2.25 26.96
CA ARG A 110 -5.30 -3.07 26.60
C ARG A 110 -6.54 -2.66 27.37
N ALA A 111 -6.42 -2.45 28.69
CA ALA A 111 -7.53 -2.01 29.52
C ALA A 111 -8.03 -0.62 29.10
N TYR A 112 -7.11 0.32 28.84
CA TYR A 112 -7.43 1.67 28.42
C TYR A 112 -8.22 1.70 27.11
N VAL A 113 -7.76 0.97 26.08
CA VAL A 113 -8.47 0.98 24.78
C VAL A 113 -9.88 0.40 24.88
N ARG A 114 -10.10 -0.66 25.68
CA ARG A 114 -11.43 -1.23 25.91
C ARG A 114 -12.37 -0.31 26.66
N GLN A 115 -11.85 0.48 27.59
CA GLN A 115 -12.66 1.30 28.49
C GLN A 115 -12.95 2.68 27.90
N GLU A 116 -11.95 3.29 27.26
CA GLU A 116 -11.99 4.71 26.89
C GLU A 116 -12.10 4.96 25.37
N ILE A 117 -11.73 3.98 24.53
CA ILE A 117 -11.68 4.15 23.07
C ILE A 117 -12.80 3.38 22.38
N PHE A 118 -12.81 2.05 22.49
CA PHE A 118 -13.74 1.18 21.73
C PHE A 118 -15.22 1.49 21.95
N PRO A 119 -15.70 1.84 23.17
CA PRO A 119 -17.12 2.14 23.36
C PRO A 119 -17.64 3.29 22.50
N TYR A 120 -16.78 4.23 22.12
CA TYR A 120 -17.16 5.32 21.22
C TYR A 120 -17.38 4.84 19.77
N TRP A 121 -16.55 3.92 19.30
CA TRP A 121 -16.53 3.50 17.90
C TRP A 121 -17.53 2.39 17.56
N GLN A 122 -18.12 1.76 18.57
CA GLN A 122 -19.15 0.75 18.39
C GLN A 122 -20.31 1.27 17.52
N GLY A 123 -20.59 0.55 16.44
CA GLY A 123 -21.63 0.88 15.46
C GLY A 123 -21.29 2.03 14.51
N GLN A 124 -20.03 2.51 14.50
CA GLN A 124 -19.59 3.65 13.69
C GLN A 124 -18.37 3.36 12.82
N SER A 125 -17.73 2.19 12.98
CA SER A 125 -16.53 1.84 12.19
C SER A 125 -16.85 1.39 10.77
N LEU A 126 -15.88 1.54 9.87
CA LEU A 126 -15.96 1.02 8.50
C LEU A 126 -16.22 -0.49 8.46
N GLU A 127 -15.52 -1.25 9.31
CA GLU A 127 -15.67 -2.70 9.44
C GLU A 127 -17.11 -3.08 9.79
N GLU A 128 -17.69 -2.46 10.83
CA GLU A 128 -19.06 -2.76 11.24
C GLU A 128 -20.07 -2.37 10.15
N ALA A 129 -19.85 -1.25 9.45
CA ALA A 129 -20.71 -0.82 8.36
C ALA A 129 -20.68 -1.78 7.17
N PHE A 130 -19.51 -2.33 6.84
CA PHE A 130 -19.34 -3.32 5.77
C PHE A 130 -20.01 -4.65 6.15
N LEU A 131 -19.68 -5.19 7.32
CA LEU A 131 -20.22 -6.47 7.80
C LEU A 131 -21.74 -6.46 7.97
N ALA A 132 -22.34 -5.30 8.26
CA ALA A 132 -23.79 -5.14 8.35
C ALA A 132 -24.49 -5.04 6.98
N GLN A 133 -23.77 -4.75 5.89
CA GLN A 133 -24.34 -4.51 4.56
C GLN A 133 -24.00 -5.58 3.52
N VAL A 134 -22.93 -6.36 3.72
CA VAL A 134 -22.55 -7.45 2.80
C VAL A 134 -23.63 -8.55 2.80
N ASP A 135 -23.95 -9.08 1.62
CA ASP A 135 -24.89 -10.20 1.51
C ASP A 135 -24.34 -11.43 2.27
N PRO A 136 -25.16 -12.11 3.11
CA PRO A 136 -24.68 -13.25 3.89
C PRO A 136 -24.10 -14.40 3.06
N ALA A 137 -24.59 -14.63 1.83
CA ALA A 137 -24.03 -15.67 0.95
C ALA A 137 -22.67 -15.25 0.37
N VAL A 138 -22.49 -13.96 0.08
CA VAL A 138 -21.21 -13.38 -0.36
C VAL A 138 -20.19 -13.37 0.78
N ALA A 139 -20.62 -13.02 2.00
CA ALA A 139 -19.76 -13.00 3.18
C ALA A 139 -19.11 -14.37 3.47
N ARG A 140 -19.83 -15.47 3.23
CA ARG A 140 -19.29 -16.84 3.36
C ARG A 140 -18.13 -17.16 2.42
N VAL A 141 -17.92 -16.34 1.40
CA VAL A 141 -16.80 -16.46 0.45
C VAL A 141 -15.77 -15.36 0.65
N ALA A 142 -16.19 -14.16 1.05
CA ALA A 142 -15.35 -12.97 0.97
C ALA A 142 -14.85 -12.40 2.32
N VAL A 143 -15.37 -12.88 3.45
CA VAL A 143 -15.01 -12.38 4.79
C VAL A 143 -14.22 -13.45 5.54
N ASP A 144 -12.95 -13.16 5.85
CA ASP A 144 -12.08 -14.03 6.66
C ASP A 144 -11.90 -15.47 6.10
N THR A 145 -11.93 -15.66 4.77
CA THR A 145 -11.86 -17.00 4.15
C THR A 145 -10.59 -17.31 3.37
N GLY A 146 -9.90 -16.28 2.84
CA GLY A 146 -8.79 -16.44 1.89
C GLY A 146 -9.17 -16.91 0.47
N ILE A 147 -10.46 -17.08 0.15
CA ILE A 147 -10.92 -17.45 -1.20
C ILE A 147 -11.05 -16.20 -2.08
N ILE A 148 -11.82 -15.24 -1.57
CA ILE A 148 -11.88 -13.86 -2.04
C ILE A 148 -11.52 -13.02 -0.83
N ASP A 149 -10.37 -12.35 -0.85
CA ASP A 149 -9.90 -11.56 0.29
C ASP A 149 -9.90 -10.08 -0.03
N ASN A 150 -10.85 -9.35 0.56
CA ASN A 150 -10.99 -7.90 0.44
C ASN A 150 -10.80 -7.20 1.80
N ASP A 151 -10.33 -7.92 2.83
CA ASP A 151 -10.25 -7.48 4.23
C ASP A 151 -9.55 -6.13 4.40
N SER A 152 -8.46 -5.93 3.67
CA SER A 152 -7.69 -4.68 3.71
C SER A 152 -8.53 -3.45 3.32
N LYS A 153 -9.57 -3.61 2.49
CA LYS A 153 -10.38 -2.49 2.00
C LYS A 153 -11.60 -2.20 2.85
N TRP A 154 -11.98 -3.05 3.80
CA TRP A 154 -13.06 -2.75 4.74
C TRP A 154 -12.62 -2.74 6.21
N ARG A 155 -11.40 -3.17 6.53
CA ARG A 155 -10.77 -3.01 7.86
C ARG A 155 -9.72 -1.92 7.95
N GLN A 156 -9.16 -1.47 6.82
CA GLN A 156 -8.06 -0.50 6.80
C GLN A 156 -8.34 0.64 5.83
N ALA A 157 -7.47 1.65 5.86
CA ALA A 157 -7.43 2.67 4.84
C ALA A 157 -6.96 2.11 3.50
N VAL A 158 -7.26 2.83 2.41
CA VAL A 158 -6.88 2.39 1.07
C VAL A 158 -5.40 2.68 0.84
N GLY A 159 -4.97 3.90 1.16
CA GLY A 159 -3.64 4.40 0.78
C GLY A 159 -3.45 4.36 -0.73
N GLU A 160 -2.40 3.68 -1.20
CA GLU A 160 -2.09 3.41 -2.61
C GLU A 160 -1.92 4.69 -3.45
N ILE A 161 -1.21 5.64 -2.87
CA ILE A 161 -1.03 7.00 -3.40
C ILE A 161 0.46 7.30 -3.54
N THR A 162 0.79 8.11 -4.54
CA THR A 162 2.13 8.71 -4.67
C THR A 162 1.96 10.24 -4.63
N PRO A 163 2.38 10.94 -3.55
CA PRO A 163 2.24 12.39 -3.44
C PRO A 163 2.93 13.17 -4.58
N ASP A 164 2.30 14.26 -5.06
CA ASP A 164 2.89 15.15 -6.09
C ASP A 164 3.95 16.06 -5.46
N TYR A 165 5.10 15.47 -5.12
CA TYR A 165 6.21 16.18 -4.46
C TYR A 165 6.71 17.38 -5.28
N GLN A 166 6.63 17.34 -6.62
CA GLN A 166 6.99 18.49 -7.44
C GLN A 166 6.06 19.69 -7.16
N HIS A 167 4.76 19.45 -7.10
CA HIS A 167 3.79 20.48 -6.72
C HIS A 167 3.94 20.90 -5.25
N LEU A 168 4.03 19.93 -4.34
CA LEU A 168 4.15 20.17 -2.90
C LEU A 168 5.40 21.00 -2.56
N PHE A 169 6.55 20.68 -3.14
CA PHE A 169 7.78 21.44 -2.92
C PHE A 169 7.70 22.86 -3.47
N SER A 170 6.95 23.10 -4.55
CA SER A 170 6.81 24.44 -5.10
C SER A 170 6.00 25.39 -4.21
N LEU A 171 5.14 24.84 -3.34
CA LEU A 171 4.21 25.63 -2.51
C LEU A 171 4.52 25.57 -1.02
N GLY A 172 4.88 24.40 -0.49
CA GLY A 172 4.69 24.04 0.91
C GLY A 172 3.21 24.06 1.34
N PHE A 173 2.91 23.54 2.53
CA PHE A 173 1.54 23.58 3.06
C PHE A 173 1.07 25.02 3.34
N GLY A 174 1.98 25.96 3.56
CA GLY A 174 1.65 27.38 3.65
C GLY A 174 1.21 27.99 2.32
N GLY A 175 1.72 27.48 1.19
CA GLY A 175 1.21 27.82 -0.14
C GLY A 175 -0.16 27.21 -0.42
N ILE A 176 -0.35 25.93 -0.05
CA ILE A 176 -1.66 25.24 -0.15
C ILE A 176 -2.73 25.98 0.65
N LEU A 177 -2.43 26.42 1.88
CA LEU A 177 -3.34 27.22 2.69
C LEU A 177 -3.81 28.49 1.96
N LYS A 178 -2.90 29.22 1.32
CA LYS A 178 -3.23 30.43 0.54
C LYS A 178 -4.13 30.12 -0.65
N GLU A 179 -3.83 29.05 -1.38
CA GLU A 179 -4.63 28.60 -2.53
C GLU A 179 -6.05 28.22 -2.08
N VAL A 180 -6.15 27.42 -1.03
CA VAL A 180 -7.42 26.98 -0.44
C VAL A 180 -8.25 28.17 0.07
N ASP A 181 -7.63 29.14 0.75
CA ASP A 181 -8.31 30.37 1.20
C ASP A 181 -8.83 31.19 0.00
N GLN A 182 -8.03 31.28 -1.07
CA GLN A 182 -8.45 31.94 -2.31
C GLN A 182 -9.65 31.22 -2.95
N GLN A 183 -9.63 29.88 -3.03
CA GLN A 183 -10.74 29.09 -3.56
C GLN A 183 -12.00 29.26 -2.70
N LEU A 184 -11.88 29.17 -1.38
CA LEU A 184 -12.99 29.36 -0.44
C LEU A 184 -13.67 30.72 -0.60
N SER A 185 -12.89 31.78 -0.87
CA SER A 185 -13.41 33.15 -1.08
C SER A 185 -14.31 33.29 -2.31
N GLN A 186 -14.17 32.38 -3.29
CA GLN A 186 -14.92 32.39 -4.54
C GLN A 186 -16.22 31.57 -4.46
N LEU A 187 -16.36 30.70 -3.45
CA LEU A 187 -17.51 29.83 -3.28
C LEU A 187 -18.72 30.55 -2.69
N GLN A 188 -19.91 30.23 -3.20
CA GLN A 188 -21.18 30.81 -2.76
C GLN A 188 -22.02 29.76 -2.01
N PRO A 189 -22.39 29.99 -0.73
CA PRO A 189 -23.19 29.04 0.05
C PRO A 189 -24.57 28.70 -0.55
N THR A 190 -25.06 29.55 -1.45
CA THR A 190 -26.34 29.39 -2.16
C THR A 190 -26.24 28.48 -3.39
N LYS A 191 -25.04 28.15 -3.88
CA LYS A 191 -24.84 27.18 -4.96
C LYS A 191 -24.70 25.78 -4.37
N ARG A 192 -25.47 24.83 -4.92
CA ARG A 192 -25.47 23.44 -4.48
C ARG A 192 -24.06 22.83 -4.58
N ASP A 193 -23.42 23.00 -5.74
CA ASP A 193 -22.13 22.36 -6.03
C ASP A 193 -20.97 22.93 -5.19
N ASP A 194 -21.11 24.18 -4.74
CA ASP A 194 -20.11 24.85 -3.90
C ASP A 194 -20.12 24.33 -2.45
N ARG A 195 -21.18 23.65 -2.00
CA ARG A 195 -21.28 23.16 -0.61
C ARG A 195 -20.21 22.11 -0.32
N LYS A 196 -20.12 21.08 -1.16
CA LYS A 196 -19.15 20.00 -0.98
C LYS A 196 -17.71 20.48 -1.15
N LYS A 197 -17.48 21.36 -2.15
CA LYS A 197 -16.18 22.02 -2.35
C LYS A 197 -15.75 22.82 -1.12
N ARG A 198 -16.68 23.55 -0.51
CA ARG A 198 -16.41 24.31 0.71
C ARG A 198 -15.96 23.41 1.85
N GLU A 199 -16.66 22.30 2.08
CA GLU A 199 -16.28 21.32 3.11
C GLU A 199 -14.92 20.70 2.82
N PHE A 200 -14.66 20.32 1.58
CA PHE A 200 -13.36 19.83 1.12
C PHE A 200 -12.24 20.83 1.43
N TYR A 201 -12.35 22.06 0.93
CA TYR A 201 -11.32 23.08 1.15
C TYR A 201 -11.12 23.41 2.64
N GLN A 202 -12.20 23.51 3.42
CA GLN A 202 -12.09 23.70 4.88
C GLN A 202 -11.38 22.54 5.56
N SER A 203 -11.61 21.30 5.11
CA SER A 203 -10.92 20.12 5.63
C SER A 203 -9.44 20.06 5.23
N VAL A 204 -9.07 20.49 4.01
CA VAL A 204 -7.68 20.65 3.58
C VAL A 204 -6.97 21.74 4.40
N GLN A 205 -7.65 22.86 4.67
CA GLN A 205 -7.10 23.93 5.50
C GLN A 205 -6.73 23.44 6.91
N LEU A 206 -7.63 22.69 7.54
CA LEU A 206 -7.41 22.12 8.87
C LEU A 206 -6.25 21.11 8.89
N THR A 207 -6.19 20.22 7.89
CA THR A 207 -5.12 19.21 7.81
C THR A 207 -3.76 19.84 7.51
N SER A 208 -3.70 20.82 6.61
CA SER A 208 -2.48 21.59 6.32
C SER A 208 -1.97 22.33 7.56
N GLN A 209 -2.86 22.97 8.33
CA GLN A 209 -2.49 23.61 9.59
C GLN A 209 -1.98 22.60 10.62
N GLY A 210 -2.59 21.40 10.67
CA GLY A 210 -2.16 20.30 11.54
C GLY A 210 -0.71 19.91 11.28
N ILE A 211 -0.36 19.57 10.04
CA ILE A 211 1.00 19.09 9.73
C ILE A 211 2.08 20.16 9.94
N ILE A 212 1.77 21.44 9.65
CA ILE A 212 2.65 22.58 9.98
C ILE A 212 2.89 22.65 11.49
N THR A 213 1.82 22.50 12.28
CA THR A 213 1.90 22.55 13.74
C THR A 213 2.76 21.42 14.29
N LEU A 214 2.62 20.20 13.75
CA LEU A 214 3.46 19.07 14.16
C LEU A 214 4.95 19.35 13.88
N ALA A 215 5.28 19.84 12.69
CA ALA A 215 6.66 20.20 12.34
C ALA A 215 7.24 21.27 13.27
N HIS A 216 6.47 22.30 13.59
CA HIS A 216 6.87 23.32 14.57
C HIS A 216 7.11 22.76 15.96
N ARG A 217 6.34 21.77 16.40
CA ARG A 217 6.58 21.09 17.69
C ARG A 217 7.86 20.25 17.67
N TYR A 218 8.21 19.62 16.54
CA TYR A 218 9.52 18.99 16.36
C TYR A 218 10.65 20.02 16.42
N ALA A 219 10.45 21.21 15.84
CA ALA A 219 11.41 22.30 15.93
C ALA A 219 11.63 22.77 17.37
N ASP A 220 10.54 22.97 18.13
CA ASP A 220 10.59 23.34 19.54
C ASP A 220 11.30 22.27 20.38
N LYS A 221 10.99 20.99 20.13
CA LYS A 221 11.62 19.86 20.83
C LYS A 221 13.12 19.78 20.57
N ALA A 222 13.54 19.90 19.31
CA ALA A 222 14.96 19.88 18.94
C ALA A 222 15.71 21.08 19.56
N GLN A 223 15.11 22.27 19.56
CA GLN A 223 15.69 23.45 20.19
C GLN A 223 15.83 23.28 21.71
N ALA A 224 14.83 22.70 22.39
CA ALA A 224 14.90 22.40 23.81
C ALA A 224 15.99 21.36 24.12
N MET A 225 16.12 20.31 23.30
CA MET A 225 17.19 19.31 23.47
C MET A 225 18.58 19.94 23.29
N ALA A 226 18.75 20.81 22.29
CA ALA A 226 20.02 21.50 22.02
C ALA A 226 20.51 22.36 23.20
N GLN A 227 19.60 22.98 23.97
CA GLN A 227 19.94 23.80 25.14
C GLN A 227 20.63 23.01 26.26
N SER A 228 20.34 21.71 26.35
CA SER A 228 20.86 20.81 27.38
C SER A 228 21.87 19.79 26.85
N GLU A 229 22.17 19.82 25.54
CA GLU A 229 23.12 18.93 24.90
C GLU A 229 24.55 19.36 25.22
N ALA A 230 25.38 18.41 25.65
CA ALA A 230 26.75 18.64 26.04
C ALA A 230 27.73 18.43 24.88
N ASP A 231 27.38 17.54 23.93
CA ASP A 231 28.18 17.32 22.73
C ASP A 231 27.94 18.44 21.71
N GLU A 232 28.97 19.23 21.41
CA GLU A 232 28.86 20.40 20.53
C GLU A 232 28.38 20.03 19.12
N THR A 233 28.79 18.87 18.60
CA THR A 233 28.36 18.39 17.27
C THR A 233 26.86 18.07 17.28
N ARG A 234 26.40 17.29 18.26
CA ARG A 234 24.98 16.96 18.40
C ARG A 234 24.13 18.20 18.69
N GLN A 235 24.64 19.15 19.47
CA GLN A 235 23.96 20.42 19.70
C GLN A 235 23.72 21.16 18.37
N GLN A 236 24.74 21.25 17.50
CA GLN A 236 24.56 21.89 16.19
C GLN A 236 23.59 21.11 15.31
N GLU A 237 23.64 19.78 15.31
CA GLU A 237 22.67 18.96 14.58
C GLU A 237 21.23 19.24 15.03
N LEU A 238 20.99 19.33 16.34
CA LEU A 238 19.68 19.63 16.91
C LEU A 238 19.21 21.05 16.55
N LEU A 239 20.12 22.03 16.52
CA LEU A 239 19.80 23.37 16.03
C LEU A 239 19.47 23.37 14.53
N THR A 240 20.18 22.57 13.73
CA THR A 240 19.83 22.37 12.31
C THR A 240 18.45 21.73 12.17
N ILE A 241 18.15 20.66 12.93
CA ILE A 241 16.83 20.03 12.94
C ILE A 241 15.75 21.07 13.30
N ALA A 242 15.99 21.89 14.32
CA ALA A 242 15.06 22.94 14.71
C ALA A 242 14.80 23.93 13.57
N SER A 243 15.85 24.38 12.88
CA SER A 243 15.73 25.28 11.72
C SER A 243 14.97 24.62 10.57
N VAL A 244 15.31 23.38 10.22
CA VAL A 244 14.68 22.62 9.14
C VAL A 244 13.19 22.42 9.43
N CYS A 245 12.83 21.88 10.59
CA CYS A 245 11.43 21.64 10.98
C CYS A 245 10.62 22.92 11.19
N ARG A 246 11.27 24.07 11.44
CA ARG A 246 10.59 25.37 11.45
C ARG A 246 10.19 25.83 10.06
N ARG A 247 10.96 25.43 9.05
CA ARG A 247 10.74 25.85 7.66
C ARG A 247 9.83 24.89 6.92
N VAL A 248 10.13 23.58 6.96
CA VAL A 248 9.37 22.56 6.24
C VAL A 248 8.47 21.77 7.19
N PRO A 249 7.23 21.44 6.79
CA PRO A 249 6.73 21.51 5.41
C PRO A 249 5.88 22.77 5.13
N GLU A 250 5.90 23.80 5.98
CA GLU A 250 5.15 25.06 5.75
C GLU A 250 5.61 25.77 4.47
N HIS A 251 6.92 25.84 4.25
CA HIS A 251 7.52 26.53 3.11
C HIS A 251 8.16 25.54 2.13
N PRO A 252 8.39 25.97 0.87
CA PRO A 252 9.22 25.25 -0.08
C PRO A 252 10.58 24.86 0.51
N PRO A 253 11.05 23.61 0.37
CA PRO A 253 12.41 23.25 0.76
C PRO A 253 13.43 24.04 -0.07
N ALA A 254 14.57 24.37 0.54
CA ALA A 254 15.68 25.11 -0.08
C ALA A 254 16.99 24.33 -0.14
N SER A 255 17.04 23.14 0.46
CA SER A 255 18.17 22.22 0.45
C SER A 255 17.70 20.77 0.38
N PHE A 256 18.61 19.84 0.11
CA PHE A 256 18.32 18.41 0.09
C PHE A 256 17.80 17.92 1.45
N ARG A 257 18.42 18.35 2.54
CA ARG A 257 17.99 18.00 3.91
C ARG A 257 16.58 18.50 4.21
N GLU A 258 16.25 19.72 3.80
CA GLU A 258 14.88 20.25 3.93
C GLU A 258 13.88 19.47 3.09
N ALA A 259 14.22 19.14 1.84
CA ALA A 259 13.36 18.35 0.97
C ALA A 259 13.12 16.94 1.54
N LEU A 260 14.14 16.29 2.10
CA LEU A 260 14.02 14.96 2.70
C LEU A 260 13.18 14.97 3.98
N GLN A 261 13.37 15.97 4.83
CA GLN A 261 12.52 16.15 6.02
C GLN A 261 11.07 16.49 5.65
N PHE A 262 10.84 17.24 4.57
CA PHE A 262 9.50 17.51 4.03
C PHE A 262 8.81 16.20 3.64
N ILE A 263 9.48 15.35 2.85
CA ILE A 263 8.95 14.05 2.42
C ILE A 263 8.56 13.20 3.63
N TRP A 264 9.43 13.15 4.65
CA TRP A 264 9.13 12.40 5.85
C TRP A 264 7.93 12.98 6.62
N PHE A 265 7.76 14.29 6.70
CA PHE A 265 6.55 14.87 7.28
C PHE A 265 5.29 14.56 6.48
N VAL A 266 5.37 14.50 5.14
CA VAL A 266 4.25 14.03 4.30
C VAL A 266 3.93 12.56 4.62
N GLN A 267 4.96 11.70 4.71
CA GLN A 267 4.79 10.28 5.06
C GLN A 267 4.13 10.13 6.44
N LEU A 268 4.67 10.82 7.46
CA LEU A 268 4.16 10.81 8.82
C LEU A 268 2.72 11.33 8.91
N GLY A 269 2.40 12.42 8.19
CA GLY A 269 1.05 12.94 8.10
C GLY A 269 0.09 11.93 7.49
N GLY A 270 0.51 11.21 6.44
CA GLY A 270 -0.27 10.13 5.85
C GLY A 270 -0.57 9.03 6.85
N ILE A 271 0.46 8.55 7.55
CA ILE A 271 0.35 7.53 8.61
C ILE A 271 -0.61 7.97 9.70
N LEU A 272 -0.45 9.17 10.26
CA LEU A 272 -1.32 9.68 11.33
C LEU A 272 -2.76 9.92 10.86
N SER A 273 -2.96 10.26 9.58
CA SER A 273 -4.27 10.49 9.02
C SER A 273 -5.10 9.22 8.93
N GLU A 274 -4.50 8.09 8.52
CA GLU A 274 -5.28 6.87 8.26
C GLU A 274 -4.52 5.53 8.27
N ASN A 275 -3.23 5.47 8.64
CA ASN A 275 -2.41 4.24 8.58
C ASN A 275 -2.44 3.57 7.17
N PRO A 276 -2.07 4.30 6.10
CA PRO A 276 -2.36 3.93 4.72
C PRO A 276 -1.46 2.81 4.21
N LEU A 277 -2.00 1.83 3.50
CA LEU A 277 -1.20 0.88 2.73
C LEU A 277 -0.51 1.60 1.56
N ALA A 278 0.75 1.30 1.23
CA ALA A 278 1.41 1.80 0.02
C ALA A 278 1.32 3.33 -0.18
N LEU A 279 1.74 4.12 0.81
CA LEU A 279 2.05 5.54 0.61
C LEU A 279 3.47 5.66 0.06
N ASN A 280 3.58 5.90 -1.25
CA ASN A 280 4.80 5.71 -2.01
C ASN A 280 5.60 7.02 -2.16
N PRO A 281 6.89 7.02 -1.82
CA PRO A 281 7.78 8.12 -2.21
C PRO A 281 7.85 8.34 -3.73
N GLY A 282 7.62 7.30 -4.55
CA GLY A 282 7.60 7.43 -6.01
C GLY A 282 9.00 7.66 -6.61
N ARG A 283 9.11 8.50 -7.65
CA ARG A 283 10.38 8.78 -8.36
C ARG A 283 11.34 9.68 -7.58
N PHE A 284 11.80 9.18 -6.43
CA PHE A 284 12.64 9.90 -5.47
C PHE A 284 13.86 10.55 -6.13
N ASP A 285 14.55 9.81 -6.98
CA ASP A 285 15.74 10.29 -7.66
C ASP A 285 15.46 11.44 -8.65
N GLN A 286 14.22 11.69 -9.07
CA GLN A 286 13.90 12.76 -10.02
C GLN A 286 13.55 14.07 -9.33
N TYR A 287 12.58 14.06 -8.40
CA TYR A 287 12.12 15.30 -7.75
C TYR A 287 13.11 15.79 -6.67
N MET A 288 13.98 14.93 -6.14
CA MET A 288 15.05 15.32 -5.22
C MET A 288 16.31 15.83 -5.92
N TYR A 289 16.53 15.46 -7.19
CA TYR A 289 17.77 15.77 -7.90
C TYR A 289 18.11 17.26 -7.98
N PRO A 290 17.15 18.19 -8.19
CA PRO A 290 17.47 19.62 -8.17
C PRO A 290 18.08 20.10 -6.84
N TYR A 291 17.65 19.53 -5.71
CA TYR A 291 18.16 19.89 -4.38
C TYR A 291 19.52 19.27 -4.12
N TYR A 292 19.71 18.01 -4.52
CA TYR A 292 21.01 17.36 -4.48
C TYR A 292 22.05 18.15 -5.29
N GLN A 293 21.74 18.47 -6.55
CA GLN A 293 22.67 19.17 -7.43
C GLN A 293 23.02 20.56 -6.89
N ALA A 294 22.04 21.30 -6.38
CA ALA A 294 22.26 22.62 -5.79
C ALA A 294 23.21 22.58 -4.58
N ASP A 295 23.02 21.62 -3.67
CA ASP A 295 23.85 21.50 -2.46
C ASP A 295 25.27 21.03 -2.77
N ILE A 296 25.44 20.11 -3.73
CA ILE A 296 26.74 19.65 -4.22
C ILE A 296 27.49 20.80 -4.91
N ASP A 297 26.83 21.54 -5.81
CA ASP A 297 27.44 22.67 -6.53
C ASP A 297 27.84 23.83 -5.59
N ALA A 298 27.06 24.03 -4.53
CA ALA A 298 27.35 25.01 -3.48
C ALA A 298 28.44 24.55 -2.49
N GLY A 299 28.85 23.27 -2.54
CA GLY A 299 29.79 22.68 -1.60
C GLY A 299 29.28 22.61 -0.15
N VAL A 300 27.94 22.60 0.02
CA VAL A 300 27.29 22.48 1.33
C VAL A 300 27.18 21.01 1.74
N GLU A 301 26.99 20.12 0.77
CA GLU A 301 26.91 18.68 0.97
C GLU A 301 27.94 17.95 0.09
N THR A 302 28.17 16.68 0.42
CA THR A 302 28.97 15.72 -0.33
C THR A 302 28.11 14.48 -0.63
N ASP A 303 28.53 13.64 -1.58
CA ASP A 303 27.82 12.37 -1.82
C ASP A 303 27.73 11.52 -0.55
N GLU A 304 28.75 11.54 0.30
CA GLU A 304 28.77 10.84 1.58
C GLU A 304 27.76 11.39 2.58
N SER A 305 27.63 12.71 2.71
CA SER A 305 26.67 13.31 3.65
C SER A 305 25.23 13.21 3.15
N ILE A 306 25.00 13.29 1.83
CA ILE A 306 23.72 12.98 1.20
C ILE A 306 23.34 11.52 1.43
N LEU A 307 24.28 10.58 1.26
CA LEU A 307 24.05 9.16 1.52
C LEU A 307 23.62 8.93 2.97
N GLU A 308 24.30 9.53 3.95
CA GLU A 308 23.92 9.40 5.37
C GLU A 308 22.49 9.93 5.64
N LEU A 309 22.07 11.01 4.97
CA LEU A 309 20.69 11.51 5.05
C LEU A 309 19.68 10.54 4.43
N ILE A 310 19.99 9.97 3.25
CA ILE A 310 19.15 8.95 2.60
C ILE A 310 19.02 7.71 3.50
N GLU A 311 20.12 7.27 4.11
CA GLU A 311 20.13 6.15 5.04
C GLU A 311 19.29 6.43 6.30
N CYS A 312 19.36 7.64 6.84
CA CYS A 312 18.45 8.08 7.91
C CYS A 312 16.98 7.94 7.48
N TYR A 313 16.64 8.37 6.26
CA TYR A 313 15.27 8.27 5.75
C TYR A 313 14.82 6.81 5.52
N TRP A 314 15.69 5.93 5.03
CA TRP A 314 15.41 4.49 4.91
C TRP A 314 15.05 3.86 6.28
N LEU A 315 15.78 4.25 7.33
CA LEU A 315 15.48 3.84 8.70
C LEU A 315 14.12 4.37 9.15
N LYS A 316 13.80 5.66 8.89
CA LYS A 316 12.47 6.23 9.20
C LYS A 316 11.33 5.46 8.54
N LEU A 317 11.48 5.13 7.26
CA LEU A 317 10.49 4.33 6.53
C LEU A 317 10.31 2.93 7.13
N SER A 318 11.39 2.35 7.67
CA SER A 318 11.38 1.03 8.29
C SER A 318 10.81 1.00 9.71
N GLU A 319 10.78 2.14 10.40
CA GLU A 319 10.35 2.28 11.79
C GLU A 319 8.82 2.26 11.99
N TRP A 320 8.05 2.67 10.99
CA TRP A 320 6.60 2.53 11.07
C TRP A 320 6.19 1.07 10.92
N VAL A 321 5.28 0.59 11.76
CA VAL A 321 4.76 -0.78 11.71
C VAL A 321 3.29 -0.74 11.26
N TRP A 322 2.94 -1.50 10.23
CA TRP A 322 1.54 -1.63 9.81
C TRP A 322 0.76 -2.53 10.77
N THR A 323 -0.30 -2.00 11.38
CA THR A 323 -1.16 -2.71 12.33
C THR A 323 -2.32 -3.41 11.63
N ILE A 324 -2.28 -4.74 11.54
CA ILE A 324 -3.26 -5.55 10.80
C ILE A 324 -3.76 -6.78 11.59
N SER A 325 -4.92 -7.31 11.17
CA SER A 325 -5.52 -8.52 11.75
C SER A 325 -4.65 -9.76 11.47
N ALA A 326 -4.81 -10.82 12.26
CA ALA A 326 -4.08 -12.07 12.02
C ALA A 326 -4.38 -12.64 10.61
N ASN A 327 -5.65 -12.62 10.16
CA ASN A 327 -6.02 -13.07 8.81
C ASN A 327 -5.27 -12.26 7.74
N THR A 328 -5.31 -10.92 7.83
CA THR A 328 -4.61 -10.05 6.87
C THR A 328 -3.09 -10.27 6.91
N ALA A 329 -2.50 -10.54 8.07
CA ALA A 329 -1.07 -10.79 8.20
C ALA A 329 -0.60 -12.06 7.45
N GLU A 330 -1.46 -13.05 7.23
CA GLU A 330 -1.14 -14.23 6.42
C GLU A 330 -0.94 -13.89 4.93
N PHE A 331 -1.57 -12.81 4.45
CA PHE A 331 -1.45 -12.35 3.06
C PHE A 331 -0.43 -11.22 2.89
N PHE A 332 -0.15 -10.45 3.94
CA PHE A 332 0.74 -9.29 3.92
C PHE A 332 1.87 -9.38 4.97
N ALA A 333 2.44 -10.56 5.12
CA ALA A 333 3.45 -10.89 6.10
C ALA A 333 4.71 -9.99 6.06
N GLY A 334 5.26 -9.71 7.24
CA GLY A 334 6.62 -9.16 7.41
C GLY A 334 6.65 -7.67 7.74
N TYR A 335 5.59 -7.13 8.33
CA TYR A 335 5.42 -5.70 8.60
C TYR A 335 5.73 -4.85 7.37
N ASN A 336 5.26 -5.26 6.20
CA ASN A 336 5.52 -4.53 4.96
C ASN A 336 4.41 -3.51 4.71
N GLN A 337 4.78 -2.24 4.63
CA GLN A 337 3.88 -1.11 4.37
C GLN A 337 3.81 -0.80 2.86
N PHE A 338 4.68 -1.45 2.07
CA PHE A 338 4.80 -1.30 0.63
C PHE A 338 5.08 0.14 0.19
N GLN A 339 5.97 0.83 0.92
CA GLN A 339 6.37 2.21 0.61
C GLN A 339 7.33 2.19 -0.57
N ASN A 340 6.80 2.25 -1.80
CA ASN A 340 7.60 2.04 -2.99
C ASN A 340 8.38 3.30 -3.40
N LEU A 341 9.70 3.13 -3.52
CA LEU A 341 10.60 4.15 -4.01
C LEU A 341 11.18 3.68 -5.35
N THR A 342 10.96 4.46 -6.40
CA THR A 342 11.36 4.14 -7.76
C THR A 342 12.54 5.00 -8.19
N VAL A 343 13.54 4.40 -8.86
CA VAL A 343 14.67 5.11 -9.48
C VAL A 343 14.91 4.65 -10.93
N GLY A 344 15.63 5.46 -11.70
CA GLY A 344 15.95 5.18 -13.10
C GLY A 344 14.76 5.39 -14.05
N GLY A 345 14.74 4.67 -15.17
CA GLY A 345 13.71 4.77 -16.21
C GLY A 345 13.95 5.92 -17.20
N LYS A 346 12.88 6.43 -17.78
CA LYS A 346 12.93 7.56 -18.72
C LYS A 346 12.33 8.84 -18.12
N LYS A 347 12.82 9.98 -18.58
CA LYS A 347 12.23 11.30 -18.32
C LYS A 347 10.99 11.49 -19.20
N ARG A 348 10.21 12.53 -18.92
CA ARG A 348 9.00 12.88 -19.70
C ARG A 348 9.28 13.09 -21.19
N ASP A 349 10.48 13.60 -21.52
CA ASP A 349 10.95 13.79 -22.90
C ASP A 349 11.44 12.50 -23.59
N GLY A 350 11.52 11.38 -22.85
CA GLY A 350 11.95 10.07 -23.34
C GLY A 350 13.46 9.80 -23.23
N SER A 351 14.25 10.76 -22.74
CA SER A 351 15.66 10.54 -22.43
C SER A 351 15.85 9.70 -21.15
N ASP A 352 17.04 9.14 -20.96
CA ASP A 352 17.38 8.39 -19.75
C ASP A 352 17.28 9.28 -18.49
N ALA A 353 16.74 8.70 -17.41
CA ALA A 353 16.51 9.40 -16.13
C ALA A 353 17.56 9.10 -15.06
N THR A 354 18.57 8.28 -15.35
CA THR A 354 19.63 7.94 -14.40
C THR A 354 20.39 9.19 -13.99
N ASN A 355 20.62 9.35 -12.70
CA ASN A 355 21.44 10.42 -12.13
C ASN A 355 22.17 9.92 -10.86
N PRO A 356 23.08 10.70 -10.25
CA PRO A 356 23.79 10.30 -9.03
C PRO A 356 22.88 9.83 -7.87
N LEU A 357 21.70 10.42 -7.68
CA LEU A 357 20.76 9.95 -6.65
C LEU A 357 20.21 8.56 -6.93
N SER A 358 20.07 8.17 -8.21
CA SER A 358 19.68 6.80 -8.57
C SER A 358 20.70 5.78 -8.02
N LEU A 359 22.00 6.11 -8.10
CA LEU A 359 23.09 5.27 -7.59
C LEU A 359 23.18 5.33 -6.06
N LEU A 360 22.99 6.50 -5.45
CA LEU A 360 22.98 6.64 -3.99
C LEU A 360 21.80 5.88 -3.34
N ALA A 361 20.63 5.83 -3.97
CA ALA A 361 19.51 5.03 -3.49
C ALA A 361 19.80 3.52 -3.53
N LEU A 362 20.43 3.03 -4.61
CA LEU A 362 20.89 1.64 -4.71
C LEU A 362 21.91 1.32 -3.61
N LYS A 363 22.87 2.24 -3.39
CA LYS A 363 23.91 2.11 -2.39
C LYS A 363 23.35 2.12 -0.96
N ALA A 364 22.42 3.01 -0.63
CA ALA A 364 21.76 3.03 0.67
C ALA A 364 21.05 1.70 0.95
N THR A 365 20.33 1.15 -0.02
CA THR A 365 19.68 -0.17 0.11
C THR A 365 20.71 -1.30 0.29
N ALA A 366 21.82 -1.26 -0.45
CA ALA A 366 22.91 -2.23 -0.33
C ALA A 366 23.59 -2.20 1.05
N GLU A 367 23.85 -1.01 1.59
CA GLU A 367 24.58 -0.82 2.85
C GLU A 367 23.68 -1.03 4.08
N LEU A 368 22.44 -0.51 4.06
CA LEU A 368 21.49 -0.64 5.17
C LEU A 368 20.81 -2.00 5.26
N GLN A 369 20.43 -2.60 4.14
CA GLN A 369 19.70 -3.88 4.12
C GLN A 369 18.46 -3.90 5.04
N THR A 370 17.74 -2.79 5.12
CA THR A 370 16.42 -2.71 5.77
C THR A 370 15.32 -3.19 4.82
N HIS A 371 14.17 -3.59 5.37
CA HIS A 371 13.04 -4.08 4.58
C HIS A 371 12.24 -2.97 3.84
N GLN A 372 12.41 -1.70 4.23
CA GLN A 372 11.83 -0.53 3.57
C GLN A 372 12.93 0.48 3.18
N PRO A 373 12.66 1.35 2.19
CA PRO A 373 11.55 1.30 1.24
C PRO A 373 11.61 0.06 0.34
N GLY A 374 10.47 -0.26 -0.29
CA GLY A 374 10.45 -1.16 -1.44
C GLY A 374 11.15 -0.48 -2.62
N LEU A 375 12.44 -0.78 -2.84
CA LEU A 375 13.21 -0.17 -3.92
C LEU A 375 12.88 -0.82 -5.27
N SER A 376 12.36 -0.01 -6.19
CA SER A 376 12.08 -0.39 -7.58
C SER A 376 13.02 0.32 -8.54
N VAL A 377 13.45 -0.38 -9.59
CA VAL A 377 14.22 0.19 -10.68
C VAL A 377 13.46 0.03 -11.99
N ARG A 378 13.35 1.13 -12.74
CA ARG A 378 12.83 1.11 -14.11
C ARG A 378 14.01 0.95 -15.07
N LEU A 379 14.05 -0.17 -15.80
CA LEU A 379 15.08 -0.44 -16.80
C LEU A 379 14.52 -0.33 -18.21
N HIS A 380 15.29 0.35 -19.07
CA HIS A 380 15.05 0.46 -20.50
C HIS A 380 16.31 0.09 -21.28
N GLN A 381 16.18 -0.11 -22.59
CA GLN A 381 17.25 -0.64 -23.44
C GLN A 381 18.49 0.26 -23.52
N ASP A 382 18.32 1.57 -23.29
CA ASP A 382 19.39 2.56 -23.40
C ASP A 382 19.96 2.95 -22.02
N ALA A 383 19.64 2.20 -20.96
CA ALA A 383 20.10 2.51 -19.60
C ALA A 383 21.65 2.48 -19.52
N PRO A 384 22.28 3.45 -18.83
CA PRO A 384 23.74 3.50 -18.70
C PRO A 384 24.30 2.23 -18.06
N LYS A 385 25.47 1.78 -18.56
CA LYS A 385 26.13 0.57 -18.04
C LYS A 385 26.39 0.64 -16.54
N GLU A 386 26.82 1.79 -16.03
CA GLU A 386 27.08 1.99 -14.60
C GLU A 386 25.83 1.74 -13.73
N PHE A 387 24.66 2.18 -14.19
CA PHE A 387 23.40 1.92 -13.49
C PHE A 387 23.03 0.44 -13.52
N LEU A 388 23.19 -0.21 -14.68
CA LEU A 388 22.95 -1.65 -14.80
C LEU A 388 23.90 -2.45 -13.89
N ASP A 389 25.18 -2.09 -13.85
CA ASP A 389 26.17 -2.73 -12.98
C ASP A 389 25.76 -2.60 -11.50
N ALA A 390 25.38 -1.39 -11.05
CA ALA A 390 24.93 -1.14 -9.68
C ALA A 390 23.65 -1.92 -9.32
N VAL A 391 22.70 -2.04 -10.26
CA VAL A 391 21.50 -2.89 -10.08
C VAL A 391 21.90 -4.36 -9.90
N THR A 392 22.80 -4.88 -10.75
CA THR A 392 23.24 -6.28 -10.65
C THR A 392 24.05 -6.55 -9.38
N GLU A 393 24.83 -5.58 -8.91
CA GLU A 393 25.54 -5.67 -7.64
C GLU A 393 24.55 -5.80 -6.48
N LEU A 394 23.52 -4.95 -6.42
CA LEU A 394 22.49 -5.04 -5.39
C LEU A 394 21.75 -6.40 -5.42
N VAL A 395 21.38 -6.89 -6.60
CA VAL A 395 20.77 -8.24 -6.75
C VAL A 395 21.70 -9.33 -6.19
N SER A 396 23.01 -9.21 -6.43
CA SER A 396 23.99 -10.21 -5.99
C SER A 396 24.11 -10.34 -4.47
N LEU A 397 23.62 -9.36 -3.70
CA LEU A 397 23.59 -9.41 -2.23
C LEU A 397 22.51 -10.36 -1.70
N GLY A 398 21.56 -10.79 -2.52
CA GLY A 398 20.53 -11.76 -2.12
C GLY A 398 19.50 -11.22 -1.12
N THR A 399 19.31 -9.90 -1.06
CA THR A 399 18.37 -9.24 -0.14
C THR A 399 16.93 -9.21 -0.66
N GLY A 400 16.70 -9.62 -1.92
CA GLY A 400 15.42 -9.50 -2.61
C GLY A 400 15.22 -8.17 -3.34
N PHE A 401 16.15 -7.22 -3.21
CA PHE A 401 16.12 -5.94 -3.91
C PHE A 401 17.08 -5.88 -5.11
N PRO A 402 16.84 -4.96 -6.07
CA PRO A 402 15.61 -4.18 -6.24
C PRO A 402 14.53 -4.98 -7.00
N ALA A 403 13.29 -4.49 -6.99
CA ALA A 403 12.30 -4.92 -7.96
C ALA A 403 12.63 -4.32 -9.34
N ILE A 404 12.87 -5.16 -10.35
CA ILE A 404 13.27 -4.73 -11.69
C ILE A 404 12.05 -4.68 -12.61
N HIS A 405 11.73 -3.48 -13.09
CA HIS A 405 10.58 -3.26 -13.98
C HIS A 405 11.03 -2.89 -15.39
N ASN A 406 10.41 -3.53 -16.39
CA ASN A 406 10.59 -3.17 -17.79
C ASN A 406 9.83 -1.87 -18.08
N ASP A 407 10.58 -0.81 -18.38
CA ASP A 407 10.04 0.53 -18.57
C ASP A 407 9.04 0.62 -19.73
N GLN A 408 9.30 -0.12 -20.81
CA GLN A 408 8.43 -0.14 -21.98
C GLN A 408 7.09 -0.83 -21.69
N ALA A 409 7.11 -1.89 -20.87
CA ALA A 409 5.89 -2.60 -20.47
C ALA A 409 5.02 -1.72 -19.57
N GLY A 410 5.60 -1.10 -18.54
CA GLY A 410 4.88 -0.19 -17.65
C GLY A 410 4.29 1.02 -18.39
N TYR A 411 5.08 1.63 -19.29
CA TYR A 411 4.59 2.69 -20.17
C TYR A 411 3.38 2.22 -21.00
N GLN A 412 3.46 1.04 -21.63
CA GLN A 412 2.37 0.55 -22.47
C GLN A 412 1.10 0.23 -21.67
N MET A 413 1.23 -0.29 -20.45
CA MET A 413 0.10 -0.51 -19.55
C MET A 413 -0.64 0.80 -19.26
N LEU A 414 0.09 1.86 -18.93
CA LEU A 414 -0.51 3.17 -18.64
C LEU A 414 -1.10 3.85 -19.88
N ILE A 415 -0.46 3.73 -21.04
CA ILE A 415 -1.05 4.19 -22.31
C ILE A 415 -2.39 3.49 -22.57
N ASN A 416 -2.46 2.18 -22.36
CA ASN A 416 -3.69 1.41 -22.53
C ASN A 416 -4.76 1.80 -21.51
N ALA A 417 -4.36 2.25 -20.31
CA ALA A 417 -5.23 2.80 -19.27
C ALA A 417 -5.65 4.27 -19.53
N GLY A 418 -5.26 4.88 -20.66
CA GLY A 418 -5.70 6.22 -21.07
C GLY A 418 -4.82 7.37 -20.57
N TYR A 419 -3.60 7.10 -20.10
CA TYR A 419 -2.69 8.12 -19.62
C TYR A 419 -2.18 9.00 -20.76
N ALA A 420 -1.89 10.26 -20.44
CA ALA A 420 -1.16 11.12 -21.37
C ALA A 420 0.25 10.54 -21.56
N PRO A 421 0.82 10.55 -22.79
CA PRO A 421 2.11 9.90 -23.04
C PRO A 421 3.26 10.37 -22.15
N GLU A 422 3.29 11.65 -21.79
CA GLU A 422 4.33 12.16 -20.90
C GLU A 422 4.15 11.72 -19.44
N ASP A 423 2.90 11.62 -18.95
CA ASP A 423 2.61 11.11 -17.62
C ASP A 423 2.91 9.60 -17.55
N ALA A 424 2.56 8.85 -18.60
CA ALA A 424 2.89 7.44 -18.73
C ALA A 424 4.40 7.18 -18.77
N ARG A 425 5.23 8.12 -19.24
CA ARG A 425 6.70 8.01 -19.14
C ARG A 425 7.23 8.35 -17.75
N ASP A 426 6.49 9.15 -16.99
CA ASP A 426 6.90 9.60 -15.67
C ASP A 426 6.43 8.70 -14.53
N TRP A 427 6.11 7.45 -14.86
CA TRP A 427 5.48 6.52 -13.96
C TRP A 427 6.40 6.01 -12.83
N ASN A 428 5.81 5.61 -11.72
CA ASN A 428 6.49 4.94 -10.60
C ASN A 428 5.72 3.70 -10.22
N ASN A 429 6.31 2.84 -9.41
CA ASN A 429 5.56 1.73 -8.83
C ASN A 429 4.74 2.21 -7.62
N CYS A 430 3.53 1.70 -7.48
CA CYS A 430 2.71 1.80 -6.28
C CYS A 430 2.63 0.44 -5.59
N GLY A 431 2.95 0.42 -4.29
CA GLY A 431 2.95 -0.80 -3.50
C GLY A 431 3.95 -1.84 -4.01
N CYS A 432 3.45 -2.99 -4.43
CA CYS A 432 4.25 -4.09 -4.95
C CYS A 432 4.82 -3.76 -6.36
N VAL A 433 3.98 -3.87 -7.40
CA VAL A 433 4.43 -3.91 -8.80
C VAL A 433 3.57 -3.11 -9.76
N VAL A 434 2.58 -2.35 -9.27
CA VAL A 434 1.58 -1.68 -10.12
C VAL A 434 2.15 -0.38 -10.68
N PRO A 435 2.20 -0.21 -12.03
CA PRO A 435 2.56 1.07 -12.63
C PRO A 435 1.57 2.15 -12.24
N HIS A 436 2.07 3.25 -11.71
CA HIS A 436 1.31 4.35 -11.12
C HIS A 436 1.90 5.68 -11.57
N TYR A 437 1.18 6.76 -11.29
CA TYR A 437 1.68 8.13 -11.45
C TYR A 437 1.17 9.00 -10.32
N THR A 438 1.91 10.05 -9.97
CA THR A 438 1.63 10.87 -8.81
C THR A 438 0.23 11.49 -8.74
N ASN A 439 -0.41 11.75 -9.87
CA ASN A 439 -1.78 12.25 -9.93
C ASN A 439 -2.84 11.15 -10.18
N THR A 440 -2.54 9.93 -9.75
CA THR A 440 -3.45 8.77 -9.85
C THR A 440 -4.00 8.40 -8.48
N PHE A 441 -5.31 8.18 -8.43
CA PHE A 441 -5.96 7.44 -7.35
C PHE A 441 -6.41 6.08 -7.88
N GLU A 442 -5.79 5.01 -7.40
CA GLU A 442 -6.08 3.65 -7.83
C GLU A 442 -6.09 2.74 -6.61
N TRP A 443 -7.10 1.86 -6.54
CA TRP A 443 -7.11 0.80 -5.54
C TRP A 443 -6.29 -0.37 -6.09
N THR A 444 -4.97 -0.31 -5.93
CA THR A 444 -3.98 -1.16 -6.63
C THR A 444 -3.96 -2.61 -6.16
N SER A 445 -4.45 -2.88 -4.94
CA SER A 445 -4.67 -4.24 -4.43
C SER A 445 -6.02 -4.30 -3.71
N ALA A 446 -7.12 -4.24 -4.46
CA ALA A 446 -8.45 -4.20 -3.88
C ALA A 446 -8.85 -5.56 -3.29
N VAL A 447 -8.65 -6.64 -4.02
CA VAL A 447 -9.07 -7.98 -3.58
C VAL A 447 -8.22 -9.05 -4.21
N ASN A 448 -7.91 -10.09 -3.44
CA ASN A 448 -7.23 -11.28 -3.93
C ASN A 448 -8.26 -12.34 -4.35
N VAL A 449 -8.10 -12.89 -5.55
CA VAL A 449 -8.99 -13.91 -6.14
C VAL A 449 -8.23 -15.22 -6.31
N ASN A 450 -8.62 -16.25 -5.57
CA ASN A 450 -7.99 -17.57 -5.63
C ASN A 450 -8.51 -18.37 -6.84
N PHE A 451 -7.70 -18.52 -7.87
CA PHE A 451 -8.10 -19.23 -9.10
C PHE A 451 -8.30 -20.73 -8.84
N THR A 452 -7.48 -21.31 -7.96
CA THR A 452 -7.51 -22.75 -7.69
C THR A 452 -8.77 -23.15 -6.92
N ALA A 453 -9.35 -22.26 -6.13
CA ALA A 453 -10.64 -22.49 -5.48
C ALA A 453 -11.77 -22.72 -6.51
N ALA A 454 -11.79 -21.98 -7.63
CA ALA A 454 -12.76 -22.23 -8.70
C ALA A 454 -12.61 -23.63 -9.31
N LEU A 455 -11.38 -24.12 -9.48
CA LEU A 455 -11.12 -25.47 -9.96
C LEU A 455 -11.58 -26.52 -8.94
N GLU A 456 -11.32 -26.31 -7.65
CA GLU A 456 -11.83 -27.19 -6.60
C GLU A 456 -13.36 -27.30 -6.67
N TYR A 457 -14.07 -26.18 -6.76
CA TYR A 457 -15.53 -26.17 -6.81
C TYR A 457 -16.08 -26.86 -8.06
N ALA A 458 -15.41 -26.70 -9.20
CA ALA A 458 -15.76 -27.40 -10.44
C ALA A 458 -15.60 -28.93 -10.28
N LEU A 459 -14.57 -29.37 -9.53
CA LEU A 459 -14.25 -30.78 -9.28
C LEU A 459 -14.87 -31.33 -7.99
N ASN A 460 -15.74 -30.56 -7.33
CA ASN A 460 -16.38 -30.98 -6.08
C ASN A 460 -17.83 -30.48 -5.98
N GLN A 461 -18.52 -30.36 -7.11
CA GLN A 461 -19.96 -30.05 -7.19
C GLN A 461 -20.35 -28.75 -6.47
N GLY A 462 -19.45 -27.75 -6.43
CA GLY A 462 -19.63 -26.48 -5.73
C GLY A 462 -19.26 -26.50 -4.25
N ARG A 463 -18.79 -27.62 -3.71
CA ARG A 463 -18.47 -27.75 -2.28
C ARG A 463 -17.00 -27.46 -2.00
N SER A 464 -16.74 -26.79 -0.88
CA SER A 464 -15.39 -26.70 -0.35
C SER A 464 -14.96 -28.04 0.24
N ARG A 465 -13.73 -28.47 -0.06
CA ARG A 465 -13.11 -29.68 0.53
C ARG A 465 -12.67 -29.45 1.97
N LEU A 466 -12.44 -28.21 2.36
CA LEU A 466 -12.04 -27.83 3.72
C LEU A 466 -13.23 -27.88 4.69
N SER A 467 -14.39 -27.34 4.30
CA SER A 467 -15.56 -27.25 5.18
C SER A 467 -16.68 -28.26 4.86
N GLY A 468 -16.74 -28.79 3.64
CA GLY A 468 -17.85 -29.61 3.14
C GLY A 468 -19.09 -28.81 2.71
N ASP A 469 -19.08 -27.50 2.96
CA ASP A 469 -20.19 -26.61 2.65
C ASP A 469 -20.33 -26.32 1.16
N MET A 470 -21.56 -26.03 0.72
CA MET A 470 -21.81 -25.44 -0.60
C MET A 470 -21.39 -23.97 -0.60
N ILE A 471 -20.30 -23.67 -1.31
CA ILE A 471 -19.65 -22.35 -1.39
C ILE A 471 -19.71 -21.82 -2.83
N GLY A 472 -19.31 -22.65 -3.80
CA GLY A 472 -19.40 -22.34 -5.22
C GLY A 472 -20.79 -22.59 -5.81
N LEU A 473 -20.89 -22.48 -7.13
CA LEU A 473 -22.09 -22.83 -7.87
C LEU A 473 -22.35 -24.33 -7.80
N GLN A 474 -23.62 -24.75 -7.77
CA GLN A 474 -23.96 -26.16 -7.95
C GLN A 474 -23.48 -26.62 -9.32
N GLU A 475 -22.76 -27.73 -9.34
CA GLU A 475 -22.16 -28.29 -10.55
C GLU A 475 -22.45 -29.80 -10.65
N LYS A 476 -22.36 -30.35 -11.86
CA LYS A 476 -22.51 -31.79 -12.11
C LYS A 476 -21.40 -32.58 -11.41
N ASP A 477 -21.65 -33.87 -11.09
CA ASP A 477 -20.58 -34.74 -10.57
C ASP A 477 -19.45 -34.83 -11.62
N PRO A 478 -18.21 -34.44 -11.27
CA PRO A 478 -17.08 -34.49 -12.20
C PRO A 478 -16.82 -35.89 -12.74
N ARG A 479 -17.23 -36.95 -12.03
CA ARG A 479 -17.12 -38.35 -12.48
C ARG A 479 -17.89 -38.62 -13.79
N ASP A 480 -18.87 -37.78 -14.10
CA ASP A 480 -19.71 -37.89 -15.28
C ASP A 480 -19.22 -37.00 -16.46
N PHE A 481 -18.09 -36.30 -16.33
CA PHE A 481 -17.53 -35.49 -17.42
C PHE A 481 -16.99 -36.36 -18.56
N SER A 482 -17.47 -36.10 -19.79
CA SER A 482 -17.13 -36.94 -20.95
C SER A 482 -15.87 -36.49 -21.71
N ASN A 483 -15.44 -35.26 -21.51
CA ASN A 483 -14.30 -34.63 -22.18
C ASN A 483 -13.72 -33.48 -21.34
N TYR A 484 -12.51 -33.03 -21.69
CA TYR A 484 -11.80 -31.95 -21.01
C TYR A 484 -12.57 -30.60 -21.07
N GLN A 485 -13.29 -30.33 -22.16
CA GLN A 485 -14.04 -29.09 -22.30
C GLN A 485 -15.15 -28.94 -21.26
N GLU A 486 -15.76 -30.05 -20.80
CA GLU A 486 -16.71 -30.01 -19.67
C GLU A 486 -16.03 -29.54 -18.37
N VAL A 487 -14.80 -29.99 -18.09
CA VAL A 487 -14.00 -29.56 -16.93
C VAL A 487 -13.66 -28.07 -17.04
N GLU A 488 -13.15 -27.65 -18.19
CA GLU A 488 -12.76 -26.26 -18.45
C GLU A 488 -13.97 -25.31 -18.30
N GLN A 489 -15.13 -25.69 -18.85
CA GLN A 489 -16.35 -24.89 -18.73
C GLN A 489 -16.87 -24.83 -17.29
N ALA A 490 -16.79 -25.93 -16.53
CA ALA A 490 -17.14 -25.94 -15.12
C ALA A 490 -16.22 -25.03 -14.30
N PHE A 491 -14.91 -25.06 -14.57
CA PHE A 491 -13.94 -24.13 -13.98
C PHE A 491 -14.31 -22.67 -14.27
N PHE A 492 -14.55 -22.31 -15.53
CA PHE A 492 -14.86 -20.91 -15.87
C PHE A 492 -16.17 -20.43 -15.27
N ARG A 493 -17.20 -21.28 -15.14
CA ARG A 493 -18.44 -20.91 -14.42
C ARG A 493 -18.17 -20.56 -12.95
N GLN A 494 -17.38 -21.38 -12.27
CA GLN A 494 -17.00 -21.11 -10.87
C GLN A 494 -16.14 -19.85 -10.78
N PHE A 495 -15.21 -19.68 -11.72
CA PHE A 495 -14.30 -18.56 -11.74
C PHE A 495 -15.03 -17.23 -11.98
N ASP A 496 -15.97 -17.19 -12.93
CA ASP A 496 -16.83 -16.04 -13.17
C ASP A 496 -17.63 -15.67 -11.92
N ARG A 497 -18.17 -16.66 -11.19
CA ARG A 497 -18.86 -16.40 -9.92
C ARG A 497 -17.95 -15.79 -8.86
N LEU A 498 -16.70 -16.26 -8.74
CA LEU A 498 -15.74 -15.67 -7.81
C LEU A 498 -15.38 -14.22 -8.20
N ILE A 499 -15.24 -13.94 -9.50
CA ILE A 499 -15.04 -12.57 -10.01
C ILE A 499 -16.22 -11.68 -9.64
N GLU A 500 -17.46 -12.13 -9.84
CA GLU A 500 -18.66 -11.38 -9.46
C GLU A 500 -18.69 -11.03 -7.96
N ILE A 501 -18.35 -12.00 -7.09
CA ILE A 501 -18.24 -11.79 -5.64
C ILE A 501 -17.18 -10.72 -5.33
N ALA A 502 -16.01 -10.81 -5.97
CA ALA A 502 -14.91 -9.87 -5.79
C ALA A 502 -15.29 -8.44 -6.21
N VAL A 503 -16.04 -8.30 -7.31
CA VAL A 503 -16.60 -7.02 -7.77
C VAL A 503 -17.62 -6.50 -6.76
N GLU A 504 -18.56 -7.33 -6.29
CA GLU A 504 -19.61 -6.93 -5.35
C GLU A 504 -19.05 -6.35 -4.04
N VAL A 505 -18.08 -7.05 -3.43
CA VAL A 505 -17.46 -6.57 -2.19
C VAL A 505 -16.62 -5.32 -2.40
N SER A 506 -15.93 -5.21 -3.55
CA SER A 506 -15.14 -4.02 -3.89
C SER A 506 -16.02 -2.78 -4.06
N LEU A 507 -17.17 -2.92 -4.72
CA LEU A 507 -18.14 -1.82 -4.89
C LEU A 507 -18.74 -1.39 -3.56
N LEU A 508 -19.09 -2.34 -2.68
CA LEU A 508 -19.55 -2.03 -1.33
C LEU A 508 -18.48 -1.27 -0.54
N ALA A 509 -17.23 -1.74 -0.56
CA ALA A 509 -16.12 -1.06 0.10
C ALA A 509 -15.92 0.37 -0.44
N GLN A 510 -15.86 0.57 -1.77
CA GLN A 510 -15.72 1.92 -2.36
C GLN A 510 -16.84 2.87 -1.96
N LYS A 511 -18.10 2.40 -1.96
CA LYS A 511 -19.24 3.19 -1.48
C LYS A 511 -19.02 3.63 -0.03
N LEU A 512 -18.66 2.71 0.87
CA LEU A 512 -18.46 3.02 2.28
C LEU A 512 -17.27 3.94 2.53
N HIS A 513 -16.18 3.80 1.76
CA HIS A 513 -15.06 4.75 1.82
C HIS A 513 -15.48 6.15 1.40
N THR A 514 -16.30 6.27 0.36
CA THR A 514 -16.85 7.57 -0.09
C THR A 514 -17.73 8.21 0.99
N GLU A 515 -18.50 7.41 1.73
CA GLU A 515 -19.42 7.89 2.77
C GLU A 515 -18.73 8.19 4.10
N LEU A 516 -17.78 7.34 4.53
CA LEU A 516 -17.25 7.33 5.91
C LEU A 516 -15.79 7.78 6.01
N VAL A 517 -15.03 7.74 4.91
CA VAL A 517 -13.57 7.93 4.93
C VAL A 517 -13.10 8.99 3.90
N PRO A 518 -13.56 10.26 4.00
CA PRO A 518 -12.93 11.34 3.25
C PRO A 518 -11.47 11.55 3.70
N ARG A 519 -10.60 11.94 2.76
CA ARG A 519 -9.13 11.88 2.90
C ARG A 519 -8.45 13.23 2.68
N PRO A 520 -8.85 14.30 3.41
CA PRO A 520 -8.40 15.64 3.08
C PRO A 520 -6.89 15.85 3.11
N PHE A 521 -6.18 15.17 4.03
CA PHE A 521 -4.73 15.24 4.06
C PHE A 521 -4.11 14.64 2.78
N LEU A 522 -4.51 13.43 2.39
CA LEU A 522 -3.98 12.78 1.18
C LEU A 522 -4.44 13.49 -0.10
N SER A 523 -5.66 13.99 -0.15
CA SER A 523 -6.17 14.80 -1.25
C SER A 523 -5.39 16.10 -1.42
N SER A 524 -4.85 16.68 -0.33
CA SER A 524 -3.97 17.86 -0.42
C SER A 524 -2.61 17.57 -1.07
N LEU A 525 -2.23 16.30 -1.19
CA LEU A 525 -1.02 15.84 -1.85
C LEU A 525 -1.17 15.68 -3.37
N ASN A 526 -2.37 15.93 -3.89
CA ASN A 526 -2.72 15.81 -5.30
C ASN A 526 -3.22 17.17 -5.82
N LYS A 527 -2.54 17.71 -6.83
CA LYS A 527 -2.86 19.06 -7.34
C LYS A 527 -4.23 19.13 -8.02
N ASP A 528 -4.70 18.03 -8.60
CA ASP A 528 -5.98 17.99 -9.32
C ASP A 528 -7.15 17.96 -8.33
N CYS A 529 -6.97 17.35 -7.15
CA CYS A 529 -7.91 17.48 -6.03
C CYS A 529 -8.06 18.93 -5.57
N LEU A 530 -6.92 19.64 -5.39
CA LEU A 530 -6.91 21.06 -5.04
C LEU A 530 -7.56 21.93 -6.11
N ALA A 531 -7.30 21.67 -7.40
CA ALA A 531 -7.87 22.44 -8.50
C ALA A 531 -9.38 22.21 -8.67
N SER A 532 -9.86 20.98 -8.48
CA SER A 532 -11.27 20.61 -8.65
C SER A 532 -12.13 20.95 -7.43
N GLY A 533 -11.52 20.97 -6.24
CA GLY A 533 -12.21 21.07 -4.95
C GLY A 533 -12.88 19.76 -4.55
N GLN A 534 -12.30 18.62 -4.94
CA GLN A 534 -12.85 17.29 -4.72
C GLN A 534 -11.84 16.39 -4.00
N ASP A 535 -12.33 15.58 -3.06
CA ASP A 535 -11.52 14.58 -2.37
C ASP A 535 -11.16 13.42 -3.32
N LEU A 536 -10.13 12.66 -2.98
CA LEU A 536 -9.75 11.45 -3.72
C LEU A 536 -10.92 10.46 -3.83
N VAL A 537 -11.68 10.27 -2.73
CA VAL A 537 -12.85 9.37 -2.73
C VAL A 537 -14.02 9.89 -3.57
N ASP A 538 -13.93 11.12 -4.07
CA ASP A 538 -14.90 11.75 -4.98
C ASP A 538 -14.40 11.82 -6.42
N GLY A 539 -13.29 11.16 -6.73
CA GLY A 539 -12.68 11.16 -8.06
C GLY A 539 -11.88 12.42 -8.39
N GLY A 540 -11.39 13.16 -7.37
CA GLY A 540 -10.67 14.43 -7.58
C GLY A 540 -9.30 14.33 -8.26
N ALA A 541 -8.71 13.12 -8.33
CA ALA A 541 -7.43 12.92 -9.02
C ALA A 541 -7.59 13.02 -10.55
N LYS A 542 -6.49 13.33 -11.25
CA LYS A 542 -6.47 13.37 -12.73
C LYS A 542 -6.82 12.03 -13.35
N TYR A 543 -6.27 10.96 -12.79
CA TYR A 543 -6.53 9.59 -13.19
C TYR A 543 -7.16 8.85 -12.01
N ASN A 544 -8.34 8.28 -12.22
CA ASN A 544 -8.96 7.36 -11.28
C ASN A 544 -9.05 6.02 -12.00
N LEU A 545 -8.44 4.99 -11.42
CA LEU A 545 -8.33 3.66 -12.01
C LEU A 545 -8.80 2.56 -11.06
N GLY A 546 -9.14 1.42 -11.65
CA GLY A 546 -9.49 0.22 -10.93
C GLY A 546 -10.91 0.27 -10.37
N PRO A 547 -11.21 -0.48 -9.30
CA PRO A 547 -10.28 -1.25 -8.46
C PRO A 547 -9.54 -2.38 -9.19
N VAL A 548 -8.37 -2.76 -8.67
CA VAL A 548 -7.57 -3.89 -9.18
C VAL A 548 -7.96 -5.18 -8.44
N LEU A 549 -8.36 -6.21 -9.19
CA LEU A 549 -8.53 -7.57 -8.68
C LEU A 549 -7.22 -8.36 -8.91
N THR A 550 -6.57 -8.78 -7.84
CA THR A 550 -5.31 -9.52 -7.88
C THR A 550 -5.58 -11.02 -8.00
N GLY A 551 -5.19 -11.63 -9.11
CA GLY A 551 -5.32 -13.06 -9.33
C GLY A 551 -4.18 -13.86 -8.71
N ILE A 552 -4.53 -14.90 -7.94
CA ILE A 552 -3.59 -15.79 -7.25
C ILE A 552 -3.72 -17.22 -7.81
N GLY A 553 -2.59 -17.89 -8.06
CA GLY A 553 -2.57 -19.33 -8.37
C GLY A 553 -2.74 -19.67 -9.85
N LEU A 554 -2.39 -18.75 -10.77
CA LEU A 554 -2.47 -18.99 -12.22
C LEU A 554 -1.69 -20.25 -12.64
N ALA A 555 -0.43 -20.36 -12.20
CA ALA A 555 0.42 -21.50 -12.55
C ALA A 555 -0.12 -22.82 -11.99
N VAL A 556 -0.61 -22.83 -10.74
CA VAL A 556 -1.17 -24.01 -10.09
C VAL A 556 -2.41 -24.49 -10.84
N THR A 557 -3.32 -23.58 -11.18
CA THR A 557 -4.54 -23.91 -11.92
C THR A 557 -4.23 -24.40 -13.33
N ALA A 558 -3.34 -23.73 -14.07
CA ALA A 558 -2.96 -24.16 -15.42
C ALA A 558 -2.30 -25.56 -15.42
N ASN A 559 -1.37 -25.80 -14.50
CA ASN A 559 -0.73 -27.11 -14.34
C ASN A 559 -1.72 -28.21 -13.97
N SER A 560 -2.71 -27.90 -13.12
CA SER A 560 -3.73 -28.86 -12.69
C SER A 560 -4.68 -29.23 -13.84
N LEU A 561 -5.10 -28.23 -14.63
CA LEU A 561 -5.90 -28.46 -15.83
C LEU A 561 -5.14 -29.28 -16.89
N GLU A 562 -3.85 -28.99 -17.10
CA GLU A 562 -3.03 -29.79 -18.01
C GLU A 562 -2.90 -31.25 -17.53
N ALA A 563 -2.70 -31.48 -16.23
CA ALA A 563 -2.62 -32.83 -15.67
C ALA A 563 -3.93 -33.63 -15.88
N ILE A 564 -5.09 -33.00 -15.69
CA ILE A 564 -6.39 -33.62 -15.94
C ILE A 564 -6.57 -33.88 -17.43
N LYS A 565 -6.30 -32.89 -18.28
CA LYS A 565 -6.40 -33.01 -19.73
C LYS A 565 -5.59 -34.18 -20.26
N GLN A 566 -4.30 -34.20 -19.91
CA GLN A 566 -3.38 -35.21 -20.42
C GLN A 566 -3.70 -36.60 -19.84
N LEU A 567 -3.72 -36.76 -18.51
CA LEU A 567 -3.79 -38.09 -17.90
C LEU A 567 -5.18 -38.73 -17.96
N VAL A 568 -6.25 -37.93 -17.94
CA VAL A 568 -7.63 -38.45 -17.94
C VAL A 568 -8.19 -38.57 -19.35
N PHE A 569 -8.03 -37.52 -20.17
CA PHE A 569 -8.76 -37.44 -21.45
C PHE A 569 -7.92 -37.79 -22.68
N GLU A 570 -6.63 -37.48 -22.70
CA GLU A 570 -5.74 -37.76 -23.84
C GLU A 570 -5.08 -39.14 -23.72
N ASP A 571 -4.22 -39.31 -22.72
CA ASP A 571 -3.42 -40.53 -22.50
C ASP A 571 -4.24 -41.64 -21.81
N LYS A 572 -5.34 -41.28 -21.13
CA LYS A 572 -6.26 -42.18 -20.42
C LYS A 572 -5.55 -43.14 -19.45
N VAL A 573 -4.55 -42.61 -18.74
CA VAL A 573 -3.80 -43.32 -17.69
C VAL A 573 -4.72 -43.67 -16.52
N VAL A 574 -5.67 -42.78 -16.20
CA VAL A 574 -6.71 -42.99 -15.19
C VAL A 574 -8.05 -42.43 -15.67
N ASP A 575 -9.15 -42.88 -15.07
CA ASP A 575 -10.45 -42.25 -15.27
C ASP A 575 -10.69 -41.08 -14.30
N MET A 576 -11.74 -40.30 -14.56
CA MET A 576 -12.06 -39.12 -13.76
C MET A 576 -12.45 -39.50 -12.32
N ALA A 577 -13.10 -40.66 -12.12
CA ALA A 577 -13.44 -41.14 -10.78
C ALA A 577 -12.21 -41.42 -9.93
N THR A 578 -11.21 -42.09 -10.50
CA THR A 578 -9.93 -42.38 -9.83
C THR A 578 -9.18 -41.08 -9.51
N MET A 579 -9.17 -40.10 -10.44
CA MET A 579 -8.56 -38.79 -10.20
C MET A 579 -9.21 -38.06 -9.03
N ILE A 580 -10.56 -38.00 -8.99
CA ILE A 580 -11.29 -37.36 -7.89
C ILE A 580 -11.03 -38.07 -6.57
N ASP A 581 -11.11 -39.40 -6.53
CA ASP A 581 -10.86 -40.17 -5.31
C ASP A 581 -9.42 -39.99 -4.79
N ALA A 582 -8.44 -39.81 -5.68
CA ALA A 582 -7.06 -39.49 -5.31
C ALA A 582 -6.94 -38.11 -4.67
N LEU A 583 -7.63 -37.09 -5.21
CA LEU A 583 -7.69 -35.76 -4.60
C LEU A 583 -8.39 -35.77 -3.24
N ASP A 584 -9.53 -36.48 -3.13
CA ASP A 584 -10.30 -36.63 -1.89
C ASP A 584 -9.48 -37.25 -0.76
N LYS A 585 -8.58 -38.20 -1.09
CA LYS A 585 -7.70 -38.88 -0.12
C LYS A 585 -6.33 -38.21 0.04
N ASN A 586 -6.13 -37.02 -0.51
CA ASN A 586 -4.82 -36.36 -0.52
C ASN A 586 -3.69 -37.30 -0.97
N TRP A 587 -3.95 -38.05 -2.05
CA TRP A 587 -3.05 -39.01 -2.69
C TRP A 587 -2.74 -40.28 -1.89
N GLU A 588 -3.33 -40.51 -0.72
CA GLU A 588 -3.10 -41.74 0.06
C GLU A 588 -3.60 -42.97 -0.72
N GLY A 589 -2.67 -43.87 -1.08
CA GLY A 589 -2.92 -45.04 -1.91
C GLY A 589 -2.96 -44.77 -3.42
N TYR A 590 -2.58 -43.56 -3.84
CA TYR A 590 -2.51 -43.12 -5.25
C TYR A 590 -1.16 -42.46 -5.57
N GLU A 591 -0.07 -42.93 -4.94
CA GLU A 591 1.26 -42.32 -5.04
C GLU A 591 1.79 -42.33 -6.48
N GLU A 592 1.56 -43.41 -7.23
CA GLU A 592 1.96 -43.50 -8.65
C GLU A 592 1.24 -42.47 -9.51
N LEU A 593 -0.05 -42.24 -9.28
CA LEU A 593 -0.82 -41.21 -9.98
C LEU A 593 -0.31 -39.81 -9.61
N ARG A 594 0.02 -39.57 -8.33
CA ARG A 594 0.60 -38.30 -7.89
C ARG A 594 1.92 -38.02 -8.62
N GLU A 595 2.79 -39.02 -8.76
CA GLU A 595 4.04 -38.88 -9.50
C GLU A 595 3.79 -38.67 -11.00
N ALA A 596 2.80 -39.35 -11.60
CA ALA A 596 2.38 -39.08 -12.97
C ALA A 596 1.94 -37.61 -13.16
N CYS A 597 1.11 -37.08 -12.26
CA CYS A 597 0.70 -35.67 -12.27
C CYS A 597 1.88 -34.70 -12.19
N LYS A 598 2.90 -35.01 -11.37
CA LYS A 598 4.13 -34.20 -11.28
C LYS A 598 4.92 -34.21 -12.59
N ASN A 599 4.93 -35.34 -13.29
CA ASN A 599 5.70 -35.53 -14.54
C ASN A 599 5.02 -34.97 -15.79
N VAL A 600 3.73 -34.61 -15.74
CA VAL A 600 3.06 -33.83 -16.81
C VAL A 600 3.80 -32.51 -17.05
N ALA A 601 3.70 -31.95 -18.26
CA ALA A 601 4.24 -30.62 -18.57
C ALA A 601 3.80 -29.56 -17.54
N LYS A 602 4.65 -28.54 -17.32
CA LYS A 602 4.42 -27.47 -16.34
C LYS A 602 4.67 -26.10 -16.96
N TYR A 603 3.80 -25.15 -16.64
CA TYR A 603 3.92 -23.74 -16.99
C TYR A 603 5.30 -23.20 -16.60
N GLY A 604 5.88 -22.38 -17.46
CA GLY A 604 7.19 -21.77 -17.26
C GLY A 604 8.39 -22.58 -17.78
N ASN A 605 8.13 -23.63 -18.57
CA ASN A 605 9.16 -24.45 -19.22
C ASN A 605 9.15 -24.34 -20.76
N ASP A 606 8.50 -23.30 -21.32
CA ASP A 606 8.38 -23.07 -22.76
C ASP A 606 7.66 -24.23 -23.47
N ILE A 607 6.47 -24.59 -22.96
CA ILE A 607 5.66 -25.71 -23.47
C ILE A 607 4.27 -25.17 -23.84
N ASP A 608 3.99 -25.09 -25.14
CA ASP A 608 2.81 -24.44 -25.70
C ASP A 608 1.47 -24.95 -25.13
N SER A 609 1.35 -26.23 -24.77
CA SER A 609 0.09 -26.81 -24.30
C SER A 609 -0.36 -26.19 -22.96
N VAL A 610 0.51 -26.21 -21.95
CA VAL A 610 0.25 -25.67 -20.62
C VAL A 610 0.35 -24.14 -20.58
N ASP A 611 1.27 -23.55 -21.35
CA ASP A 611 1.40 -22.09 -21.48
C ASP A 611 0.15 -21.51 -22.19
N GLY A 612 -0.44 -22.27 -23.12
CA GLY A 612 -1.73 -21.96 -23.75
C GLY A 612 -2.89 -21.90 -22.77
N ILE A 613 -2.95 -22.82 -21.79
CA ILE A 613 -3.97 -22.82 -20.72
C ILE A 613 -3.79 -21.60 -19.82
N ALA A 614 -2.56 -21.30 -19.38
CA ALA A 614 -2.28 -20.12 -18.56
C ALA A 614 -2.69 -18.82 -19.28
N ARG A 615 -2.38 -18.70 -20.58
CA ARG A 615 -2.83 -17.58 -21.41
C ARG A 615 -4.35 -17.51 -21.53
N LEU A 616 -5.04 -18.63 -21.65
CA LEU A 616 -6.51 -18.67 -21.73
C LEU A 616 -7.13 -18.10 -20.45
N ILE A 617 -6.69 -18.60 -19.29
CA ILE A 617 -7.16 -18.16 -17.97
C ILE A 617 -6.88 -16.66 -17.77
N ALA A 618 -5.65 -16.21 -18.04
CA ALA A 618 -5.27 -14.81 -17.87
C ALA A 618 -6.07 -13.86 -18.77
N ASN A 619 -6.29 -14.23 -20.03
CA ASN A 619 -7.09 -13.42 -20.96
C ASN A 619 -8.58 -13.41 -20.60
N HIS A 620 -9.12 -14.55 -20.13
CA HIS A 620 -10.50 -14.62 -19.65
C HIS A 620 -10.68 -13.72 -18.43
N TYR A 621 -9.78 -13.85 -17.43
CA TYR A 621 -9.78 -13.01 -16.23
C TYR A 621 -9.77 -11.51 -16.58
N TYR A 622 -8.81 -11.07 -17.40
CA TYR A 622 -8.73 -9.68 -17.84
C TYR A 622 -10.03 -9.20 -18.51
N LYS A 623 -10.56 -9.96 -19.49
CA LYS A 623 -11.75 -9.55 -20.26
C LYS A 623 -13.00 -9.50 -19.39
N THR A 624 -13.18 -10.48 -18.51
CA THR A 624 -14.34 -10.55 -17.62
C THR A 624 -14.30 -9.42 -16.60
N VAL A 625 -13.17 -9.24 -15.90
CA VAL A 625 -13.00 -8.19 -14.89
C VAL A 625 -13.14 -6.79 -15.50
N HIS A 626 -12.47 -6.54 -16.63
CA HIS A 626 -12.51 -5.24 -17.30
C HIS A 626 -13.89 -4.90 -17.91
N GLY A 627 -14.81 -5.86 -17.98
CA GLY A 627 -16.20 -5.64 -18.35
C GLY A 627 -17.04 -4.97 -17.26
N TYR A 628 -16.59 -4.99 -16.00
CA TYR A 628 -17.23 -4.32 -14.88
C TYR A 628 -16.69 -2.89 -14.72
N VAL A 629 -17.52 -2.02 -14.14
CA VAL A 629 -17.16 -0.65 -13.81
C VAL A 629 -17.36 -0.39 -12.32
N ASP A 630 -16.52 0.48 -11.78
CA ASP A 630 -16.47 0.85 -10.39
C ASP A 630 -17.54 1.89 -10.02
N TYR A 631 -17.51 2.34 -8.75
CA TYR A 631 -18.47 3.34 -8.25
C TYR A 631 -18.38 4.70 -8.97
N TYR A 632 -17.27 4.98 -9.65
CA TYR A 632 -17.01 6.20 -10.42
C TYR A 632 -17.25 6.02 -11.94
N GLY A 633 -17.54 4.79 -12.37
CA GLY A 633 -17.75 4.44 -13.78
C GLY A 633 -16.46 4.09 -14.54
N HIS A 634 -15.35 3.86 -13.83
CA HIS A 634 -14.08 3.42 -14.40
C HIS A 634 -14.01 1.89 -14.48
N PRO A 635 -13.39 1.32 -15.52
CA PRO A 635 -13.23 -0.13 -15.61
C PRO A 635 -12.41 -0.70 -14.45
N PHE A 636 -12.81 -1.87 -13.96
CA PHE A 636 -11.95 -2.67 -13.08
C PHE A 636 -10.70 -3.13 -13.85
N ASN A 637 -9.62 -3.37 -13.11
CA ASN A 637 -8.34 -3.82 -13.63
C ASN A 637 -7.95 -5.16 -13.01
N THR A 638 -6.99 -5.85 -13.64
CA THR A 638 -6.45 -7.11 -13.12
C THR A 638 -4.95 -7.00 -12.88
N ALA A 639 -4.48 -7.58 -11.78
CA ALA A 639 -3.07 -7.84 -11.54
C ALA A 639 -2.85 -9.33 -11.30
N PHE A 640 -1.61 -9.78 -11.42
CA PHE A 640 -1.18 -11.12 -11.02
C PHE A 640 -0.06 -10.96 -10.00
N MET A 641 -0.22 -11.55 -8.83
CA MET A 641 0.79 -11.56 -7.78
C MET A 641 0.82 -12.98 -7.20
N GLY A 642 1.94 -13.69 -7.30
CA GLY A 642 2.06 -15.07 -6.82
C GLY A 642 2.04 -16.13 -7.92
#